data_AF-A0A0H3XHI0-F1
#
_entry.id   AF-A0A0H3XHI0-F1
#
_cell.length_a   1.000
_cell.length_b   1.000
_cell.length_c   1.000
_cell.angle_alpha   90.00
_cell.angle_beta   90.00
_cell.angle_gamma   90.00
#
_symmetry.space_group_name_H-M   'P 1'
#
loop_
_entity.id
_entity.type
_entity.pdbx_description
1 polymer ?
#
loop_
_entity_poly.entity_id
_entity_poly.type
_entity_poly.pdbx_seq_one_letter_code
_entity_poly.pdbx_strand_id
1 'polypeptide(L)'
;MKKLLAILGAIGLTATGASSVVACNKEDKKEDVKNLSSYSEAHKKEIALAVTNAIAKTSNKAAGENTAAYKAINSAVIDTLKSISKVSKLTGPKLQVNVLDKNNAEFTTHNSEFKKGDQLIIVVKALSGSELKGSLKVNLTVTDQVVVDLTKVTITVPAQTIPGDKSVAGDVTALQTAITNAVKGTSALSGLTIDTDYTIEGLNQIVVGKTPTELSAMKFSVKAKSTKIIGETPKFSVNVTKAAVAVDLTKVTITVPTQTIPGDKSVAGDVTALQIAITNAVKGTSALSGLTIDTDYTIEGLNQIVVGKTPVELSSFEFSVKAKSVKATGGTPKFKVNVTKAAVAVDLTKVTITVPTQTIPGDKSVAGDVTALQIAITNAVKGTSALSGLTIDTDYTIEGLNQIVVGKTPVELSAMKFSVKAKSTKIIGETPKFSVNVTKAAVAVDLTKVTITVPTQTIPGDKSVAGDVTALQIAITNAVKGTSALSGLTIDTDYTIEGLNQIVVGKTPVELSAMKFSVKAKSTKIIGETPKFSVNVTKAAVAVDLTKVTITVPTQTIPGDKSVAGDVTALQIAITNAVKGTSALSGLTIDTDYTIEGLNQIVVGKTPVELSSFEFSVKAKSVKATGETPKFKVNVTKK
;
A
#
# COMPACT_ATOMS: atom_id res chain seq x y z
N MET A 1 -45.17 62.00 -38.84
CA MET A 1 -45.60 61.39 -40.12
C MET A 1 -45.66 59.87 -39.96
N LYS A 2 -46.83 59.26 -40.24
CA LYS A 2 -47.07 57.87 -40.76
C LYS A 2 -46.55 56.69 -39.92
N LYS A 3 -47.24 55.60 -39.55
CA LYS A 3 -48.55 54.90 -39.77
C LYS A 3 -48.62 53.87 -38.61
N LEU A 4 -49.70 53.60 -37.87
CA LEU A 4 -50.99 52.92 -38.16
C LEU A 4 -50.91 51.49 -38.76
N LEU A 5 -51.75 50.60 -38.20
CA LEU A 5 -52.16 49.21 -38.55
C LEU A 5 -51.35 48.07 -37.87
N ALA A 6 -51.94 46.98 -37.35
CA ALA A 6 -53.32 46.46 -37.21
C ALA A 6 -53.23 45.26 -36.23
N ILE A 7 -54.05 45.11 -35.18
CA ILE A 7 -55.47 44.69 -35.11
C ILE A 7 -55.69 43.16 -35.25
N LEU A 8 -56.11 42.60 -34.09
CA LEU A 8 -57.17 41.60 -33.83
C LEU A 8 -57.04 40.11 -34.17
N GLY A 9 -57.43 39.35 -33.13
CA GLY A 9 -57.98 37.99 -33.14
C GLY A 9 -58.06 37.48 -31.69
N ALA A 10 -58.82 38.12 -30.79
CA ALA A 10 -60.20 37.76 -30.40
C ALA A 10 -60.32 36.33 -29.81
N ILE A 11 -60.38 36.15 -28.47
CA ILE A 11 -61.56 36.15 -27.56
C ILE A 11 -61.89 34.71 -27.08
N GLY A 12 -62.07 34.56 -25.77
CA GLY A 12 -62.67 33.41 -25.08
C GLY A 12 -62.05 33.20 -23.68
N LEU A 13 -62.36 34.00 -22.65
CA LEU A 13 -63.41 33.76 -21.62
C LEU A 13 -63.37 32.30 -21.08
N THR A 14 -63.21 31.95 -19.80
CA THR A 14 -63.50 32.49 -18.45
C THR A 14 -62.69 31.63 -17.44
N ALA A 15 -62.17 32.09 -16.29
CA ALA A 15 -62.93 32.28 -15.06
C ALA A 15 -62.05 32.87 -13.93
N THR A 16 -62.73 33.65 -13.10
CA THR A 16 -62.37 34.39 -11.87
C THR A 16 -61.40 33.76 -10.87
N GLY A 17 -60.53 34.59 -10.28
CA GLY A 17 -59.78 34.28 -9.05
C GLY A 17 -58.78 35.35 -8.60
N ALA A 18 -59.29 36.50 -8.17
CA ALA A 18 -58.70 37.52 -7.27
C ALA A 18 -57.16 37.62 -7.10
N SER A 19 -56.61 38.72 -7.66
CA SER A 19 -55.72 39.69 -7.01
C SER A 19 -54.67 39.21 -5.98
N SER A 20 -53.42 39.11 -6.42
CA SER A 20 -52.35 40.02 -6.00
C SER A 20 -51.14 39.83 -6.91
N VAL A 21 -50.93 40.79 -7.81
CA VAL A 21 -49.63 40.94 -8.47
C VAL A 21 -48.70 41.43 -7.37
N VAL A 22 -47.98 40.51 -6.73
CA VAL A 22 -46.77 40.87 -6.00
C VAL A 22 -45.84 41.41 -7.07
N ALA A 23 -45.78 42.74 -7.18
CA ALA A 23 -44.68 43.41 -7.82
C ALA A 23 -43.42 42.94 -7.10
N CYS A 24 -42.74 41.95 -7.70
CA CYS A 24 -41.34 41.72 -7.41
C CYS A 24 -40.64 43.04 -7.77
N ASN A 25 -40.44 43.90 -6.78
CA ASN A 25 -39.33 44.84 -6.83
C ASN A 25 -38.11 43.97 -7.11
N LYS A 26 -37.60 44.06 -8.33
CA LYS A 26 -36.28 43.57 -8.67
C LYS A 26 -35.37 44.11 -7.58
N GLU A 27 -34.83 43.18 -6.79
CA GLU A 27 -33.78 43.48 -5.84
C GLU A 27 -32.73 44.33 -6.55
N ASP A 28 -32.50 45.52 -6.02
CA ASP A 28 -31.39 46.36 -6.44
C ASP A 28 -30.13 45.49 -6.40
N LYS A 29 -29.43 45.46 -7.53
CA LYS A 29 -28.15 44.77 -7.68
C LYS A 29 -27.30 45.08 -6.44
N LYS A 30 -26.93 44.06 -5.67
CA LYS A 30 -25.95 44.20 -4.58
C LYS A 30 -24.63 44.72 -5.17
N GLU A 31 -24.47 46.03 -5.20
CA GLU A 31 -23.26 46.69 -5.66
C GLU A 31 -22.11 46.34 -4.72
N ASP A 32 -20.97 45.98 -5.29
CA ASP A 32 -19.73 45.74 -4.57
C ASP A 32 -19.14 47.11 -4.20
N VAL A 33 -19.61 47.70 -3.09
CA VAL A 33 -19.34 49.10 -2.71
C VAL A 33 -17.91 49.25 -2.14
N LYS A 34 -16.92 49.31 -3.04
CA LYS A 34 -15.50 49.54 -2.70
C LYS A 34 -15.12 51.03 -2.59
N ASN A 35 -16.05 51.93 -2.91
CA ASN A 35 -15.87 53.37 -2.71
C ASN A 35 -16.66 53.83 -1.49
N LEU A 36 -15.97 54.43 -0.52
CA LEU A 36 -16.56 54.92 0.72
C LEU A 36 -17.61 56.02 0.48
N SER A 37 -17.47 56.81 -0.60
CA SER A 37 -18.43 57.88 -0.91
C SER A 37 -19.77 57.38 -1.46
N SER A 38 -19.86 56.12 -1.89
CA SER A 38 -21.10 55.49 -2.40
C SER A 38 -21.90 54.76 -1.32
N TYR A 39 -21.53 54.89 -0.04
CA TYR A 39 -22.26 54.25 1.04
C TYR A 39 -23.62 54.94 1.28
N SER A 40 -24.69 54.16 1.22
CA SER A 40 -26.06 54.62 1.43
C SER A 40 -26.31 55.08 2.87
N GLU A 41 -27.41 55.81 3.10
CA GLU A 41 -27.83 56.19 4.45
C GLU A 41 -28.12 54.97 5.35
N ALA A 42 -28.54 53.84 4.77
CA ALA A 42 -28.69 52.59 5.51
C ALA A 42 -27.34 52.09 6.04
N HIS A 43 -26.30 52.07 5.19
CA HIS A 43 -24.95 51.67 5.63
C HIS A 43 -24.39 52.61 6.70
N LYS A 44 -24.64 53.92 6.58
CA LYS A 44 -24.22 54.90 7.60
C LYS A 44 -24.90 54.64 8.94
N LYS A 45 -26.18 54.28 8.95
CA LYS A 45 -26.90 53.88 10.17
C LYS A 45 -26.33 52.62 10.81
N GLU A 46 -25.92 51.63 10.02
CA GLU A 46 -25.26 50.42 10.54
C GLU A 46 -23.93 50.74 11.22
N ILE A 47 -23.11 51.59 10.60
CA ILE A 47 -21.84 52.05 11.18
C ILE A 47 -22.10 52.86 12.45
N ALA A 48 -23.07 53.78 12.43
CA ALA A 48 -23.44 54.57 13.60
C ALA A 48 -23.85 53.67 14.78
N LEU A 49 -24.66 52.65 14.53
CA LEU A 49 -25.09 51.70 15.55
C LEU A 49 -23.90 50.93 16.15
N ALA A 50 -23.00 50.43 15.31
CA ALA A 50 -21.80 49.71 15.77
C ALA A 50 -20.90 50.61 16.64
N VAL A 51 -20.76 51.89 16.27
CA VAL A 51 -20.01 52.89 17.04
C VAL A 51 -20.68 53.20 18.37
N THR A 52 -22.00 53.40 18.39
CA THR A 52 -22.75 53.61 19.64
C THR A 52 -22.58 52.43 20.59
N ASN A 53 -22.64 51.20 20.08
CA ASN A 53 -22.40 49.99 20.87
C ASN A 53 -20.96 49.92 21.39
N ALA A 54 -19.97 50.34 20.59
CA ALA A 54 -18.57 50.40 21.01
C ALA A 54 -18.36 51.41 22.15
N ILE A 55 -18.96 52.60 22.06
CA ILE A 55 -18.91 53.62 23.12
C ILE A 55 -19.52 53.09 24.42
N ALA A 56 -20.69 52.46 24.34
CA ALA A 56 -21.40 51.91 25.50
C ALA A 56 -20.57 50.84 26.25
N LYS A 57 -19.71 50.10 25.55
CA LYS A 57 -18.84 49.08 26.16
C LYS A 57 -17.67 49.65 26.95
N THR A 58 -17.24 50.87 26.67
CA THR A 58 -15.99 51.43 27.21
C THR A 58 -16.24 52.44 28.33
N SER A 59 -17.38 52.31 29.03
CA SER A 59 -17.80 53.18 30.14
C SER A 59 -17.73 54.67 29.76
N ASN A 60 -18.10 55.00 28.52
CA ASN A 60 -18.13 56.35 27.97
C ASN A 60 -16.81 57.13 28.00
N LYS A 61 -15.64 56.49 28.18
CA LYS A 61 -14.34 57.19 28.17
C LYS A 61 -13.99 57.68 26.76
N ALA A 62 -13.48 58.91 26.61
CA ALA A 62 -13.16 59.49 25.29
C ALA A 62 -11.71 60.01 25.13
N ALA A 63 -10.90 60.04 26.19
CA ALA A 63 -9.65 60.81 26.17
C ALA A 63 -8.45 60.14 25.44
N GLY A 64 -8.35 60.30 24.11
CA GLY A 64 -7.13 60.06 23.30
C GLY A 64 -7.21 58.91 22.30
N GLU A 65 -6.50 59.02 21.17
CA GLU A 65 -6.48 58.03 20.06
C GLU A 65 -6.04 56.61 20.49
N ASN A 66 -5.29 56.51 21.59
CA ASN A 66 -4.78 55.25 22.12
C ASN A 66 -5.66 54.60 23.19
N THR A 67 -6.82 55.18 23.50
CA THR A 67 -7.73 54.63 24.50
C THR A 67 -8.45 53.37 24.05
N ALA A 68 -8.93 52.59 25.02
CA ALA A 68 -9.77 51.44 24.77
C ALA A 68 -11.04 51.79 23.97
N ALA A 69 -11.60 52.98 24.17
CA ALA A 69 -12.77 53.47 23.45
C ALA A 69 -12.48 53.75 21.98
N TYR A 70 -11.44 54.51 21.65
CA TYR A 70 -11.05 54.76 20.27
C TYR A 70 -10.67 53.48 19.53
N LYS A 71 -9.96 52.56 20.20
CA LYS A 71 -9.66 51.23 19.65
C LYS A 71 -10.93 50.41 19.38
N ALA A 72 -11.90 50.45 20.29
CA ALA A 72 -13.18 49.75 20.13
C ALA A 72 -14.01 50.34 18.98
N ILE A 73 -14.09 51.67 18.88
CA ILE A 73 -14.77 52.38 17.78
C ILE A 73 -14.10 52.03 16.45
N ASN A 74 -12.77 52.14 16.35
CA ASN A 74 -12.03 51.85 15.13
C ASN A 74 -12.27 50.40 14.68
N SER A 75 -12.19 49.45 15.61
CA SER A 75 -12.47 48.04 15.32
C SER A 75 -13.90 47.81 14.84
N ALA A 76 -14.90 48.40 15.51
CA ALA A 76 -16.31 48.27 15.16
C ALA A 76 -16.61 48.85 13.76
N VAL A 77 -16.02 50.00 13.41
CA VAL A 77 -16.14 50.60 12.09
C VAL A 77 -15.51 49.70 11.03
N ILE A 78 -14.28 49.23 11.25
CA ILE A 78 -13.58 48.35 10.30
C ILE A 78 -14.36 47.07 10.06
N ASP A 79 -14.85 46.41 11.10
CA ASP A 79 -15.57 45.15 10.98
C ASP A 79 -16.91 45.33 10.26
N THR A 80 -17.61 46.43 10.52
CA THR A 80 -18.83 46.79 9.80
C THR A 80 -18.53 47.03 8.31
N LEU A 81 -17.43 47.74 8.00
CA LEU A 81 -16.99 47.96 6.61
C LEU A 81 -16.61 46.65 5.92
N LYS A 82 -15.91 45.73 6.58
CA LYS A 82 -15.62 44.39 6.02
C LYS A 82 -16.89 43.64 5.64
N SER A 83 -17.92 43.73 6.49
CA SER A 83 -19.21 43.08 6.26
C SER A 83 -19.94 43.69 5.06
N ILE A 84 -20.09 45.02 5.03
CA ILE A 84 -20.83 45.73 3.97
C ILE A 84 -20.10 45.63 2.62
N SER A 85 -18.78 45.85 2.59
CA SER A 85 -17.98 45.84 1.35
C SER A 85 -17.53 44.46 0.90
N LYS A 86 -17.74 43.41 1.72
CA LYS A 86 -17.21 42.05 1.52
C LYS A 86 -15.68 41.99 1.39
N VAL A 87 -14.97 42.99 1.89
CA VAL A 87 -13.50 43.04 1.90
C VAL A 87 -12.99 42.45 3.21
N SER A 88 -12.69 41.15 3.23
CA SER A 88 -12.29 40.44 4.45
C SER A 88 -10.89 40.84 4.99
N LYS A 89 -10.00 41.37 4.12
CA LYS A 89 -8.59 41.69 4.44
C LYS A 89 -8.34 43.14 4.88
N LEU A 90 -9.40 43.90 5.16
CA LEU A 90 -9.28 45.28 5.61
C LEU A 90 -8.64 45.36 7.01
N THR A 91 -7.62 46.20 7.17
CA THR A 91 -6.88 46.33 8.44
C THR A 91 -6.80 47.78 8.91
N GLY A 92 -6.60 47.96 10.22
CA GLY A 92 -6.48 49.27 10.86
C GLY A 92 -5.52 50.25 10.17
N PRO A 93 -4.27 49.85 9.84
CA PRO A 93 -3.33 50.77 9.19
C PRO A 93 -3.71 51.23 7.78
N LYS A 94 -4.67 50.57 7.12
CA LYS A 94 -5.14 50.94 5.78
C LYS A 94 -6.29 51.95 5.81
N LEU A 95 -6.86 52.22 6.98
CA LEU A 95 -7.94 53.17 7.18
C LEU A 95 -7.61 54.13 8.31
N GLN A 96 -7.93 55.40 8.12
CA GLN A 96 -7.92 56.39 9.20
C GLN A 96 -9.36 56.61 9.66
N VAL A 97 -9.63 56.35 10.94
CA VAL A 97 -10.95 56.54 11.57
C VAL A 97 -10.83 57.63 12.63
N ASN A 98 -11.42 58.79 12.36
CA ASN A 98 -11.41 59.93 13.27
C ASN A 98 -12.81 60.13 13.87
N VAL A 99 -12.85 60.49 15.15
CA VAL A 99 -14.09 60.85 15.85
C VAL A 99 -14.04 62.35 16.11
N LEU A 100 -14.89 63.11 15.42
CA LEU A 100 -14.99 64.55 15.52
C LEU A 100 -16.26 64.97 16.28
N ASP A 101 -16.25 66.16 16.83
CA ASP A 101 -17.44 66.82 17.39
C ASP A 101 -18.27 67.53 16.30
N LYS A 102 -19.37 68.19 16.71
CA LYS A 102 -20.22 68.99 15.81
C LYS A 102 -19.50 70.15 15.12
N ASN A 103 -18.35 70.59 15.63
CA ASN A 103 -17.54 71.67 15.09
C ASN A 103 -16.42 71.15 14.17
N ASN A 104 -16.36 69.84 13.91
CA ASN A 104 -15.28 69.15 13.20
C ASN A 104 -13.91 69.18 13.93
N ALA A 105 -13.88 69.45 15.23
CA ALA A 105 -12.68 69.26 16.05
C ALA A 105 -12.60 67.81 16.54
N GLU A 106 -11.40 67.29 16.79
CA GLU A 106 -11.27 65.96 17.41
C GLU A 106 -11.99 65.92 18.75
N PHE A 107 -12.87 64.95 18.94
CA PHE A 107 -13.72 64.93 20.13
C PHE A 107 -12.90 64.87 21.45
N THR A 108 -11.70 64.28 21.40
CA THR A 108 -10.74 64.19 22.50
C THR A 108 -10.25 65.53 23.03
N THR A 109 -10.23 66.58 22.20
CA THR A 109 -9.66 67.89 22.58
C THR A 109 -10.59 68.70 23.45
N HIS A 110 -11.88 68.33 23.51
CA HIS A 110 -12.92 69.09 24.19
C HIS A 110 -13.62 68.33 25.30
N ASN A 111 -13.61 66.99 25.28
CA ASN A 111 -14.36 66.16 26.23
C ASN A 111 -13.54 64.95 26.71
N SER A 112 -13.60 64.67 28.02
CA SER A 112 -13.00 63.48 28.63
C SER A 112 -13.87 62.23 28.49
N GLU A 113 -15.18 62.40 28.28
CA GLU A 113 -16.20 61.35 28.23
C GLU A 113 -17.31 61.67 27.22
N PHE A 114 -17.97 60.64 26.68
CA PHE A 114 -19.15 60.74 25.84
C PHE A 114 -20.41 60.91 26.71
N LYS A 115 -21.20 61.96 26.46
CA LYS A 115 -22.43 62.28 27.18
C LYS A 115 -23.64 62.14 26.28
N LYS A 116 -24.79 61.83 26.89
CA LYS A 116 -26.07 61.83 26.19
C LYS A 116 -26.31 63.16 25.49
N GLY A 117 -26.67 63.11 24.22
CA GLY A 117 -26.93 64.27 23.37
C GLY A 117 -25.70 64.76 22.60
N ASP A 118 -24.49 64.26 22.88
CA ASP A 118 -23.30 64.64 22.12
C ASP A 118 -23.46 64.30 20.65
N GLN A 119 -23.12 65.26 19.79
CA GLN A 119 -23.11 65.09 18.35
C GLN A 119 -21.71 64.73 17.89
N LEU A 120 -21.56 63.55 17.30
CA LEU A 120 -20.29 63.02 16.81
C LEU A 120 -20.33 62.86 15.29
N ILE A 121 -19.19 63.08 14.65
CA ILE A 121 -18.96 62.84 13.24
C ILE A 121 -17.81 61.84 13.12
N ILE A 122 -18.13 60.62 12.68
CA ILE A 122 -17.10 59.61 12.37
C ILE A 122 -16.66 59.82 10.93
N VAL A 123 -15.37 60.12 10.77
CA VAL A 123 -14.75 60.28 9.46
C VAL A 123 -13.86 59.07 9.20
N VAL A 124 -14.18 58.33 8.14
CA VAL A 124 -13.36 57.22 7.66
C VAL A 124 -12.69 57.64 6.37
N LYS A 125 -11.37 57.55 6.32
CA LYS A 125 -10.57 57.86 5.13
C LYS A 125 -9.73 56.64 4.74
N ALA A 126 -9.84 56.24 3.48
CA ALA A 126 -8.96 55.20 2.94
C ALA A 126 -7.54 55.74 2.72
N LEU A 127 -6.53 55.02 3.21
CA LEU A 127 -5.12 55.35 3.01
C LEU A 127 -4.55 54.62 1.79
N SER A 128 -3.38 55.06 1.32
CA SER A 128 -2.67 54.43 0.20
C SER A 128 -2.44 52.94 0.48
N GLY A 129 -2.83 52.08 -0.47
CA GLY A 129 -2.77 50.62 -0.33
C GLY A 129 -4.01 49.96 0.31
N SER A 130 -5.06 50.74 0.61
CA SER A 130 -6.37 50.21 0.97
C SER A 130 -7.10 49.61 -0.24
N GLU A 131 -7.89 48.57 0.02
CA GLU A 131 -8.82 48.00 -0.97
C GLU A 131 -10.07 48.87 -1.15
N LEU A 132 -10.32 49.79 -0.21
CA LEU A 132 -11.35 50.82 -0.29
C LEU A 132 -10.78 52.13 -0.83
N LYS A 133 -11.63 52.96 -1.44
CA LYS A 133 -11.26 54.30 -1.93
C LYS A 133 -12.16 55.38 -1.33
N GLY A 134 -11.69 56.63 -1.31
CA GLY A 134 -12.47 57.79 -0.90
C GLY A 134 -12.57 57.99 0.62
N SER A 135 -13.62 58.70 1.04
CA SER A 135 -13.94 58.95 2.44
C SER A 135 -15.43 58.81 2.72
N LEU A 136 -15.76 58.50 3.97
CA LEU A 136 -17.12 58.38 4.49
C LEU A 136 -17.27 59.25 5.73
N LYS A 137 -18.37 59.98 5.83
CA LYS A 137 -18.79 60.67 7.04
C LYS A 137 -20.08 60.06 7.58
N VAL A 138 -20.08 59.73 8.86
CA VAL A 138 -21.23 59.20 9.58
C VAL A 138 -21.53 60.13 10.75
N ASN A 139 -22.70 60.77 10.72
CA ASN A 139 -23.16 61.60 11.81
C ASN A 139 -23.95 60.74 12.80
N LEU A 140 -23.69 60.89 14.10
CA LEU A 140 -24.46 60.23 15.14
C LEU A 140 -24.68 61.15 16.35
N THR A 141 -25.69 60.81 17.13
CA THR A 141 -25.98 61.42 18.42
C THR A 141 -25.83 60.36 19.51
N VAL A 142 -25.06 60.65 20.55
CA VAL A 142 -24.90 59.76 21.69
C VAL A 142 -26.22 59.69 22.45
N THR A 143 -26.73 58.48 22.66
CA THR A 143 -27.94 58.21 23.45
C THR A 143 -27.60 57.30 24.62
N ASP A 144 -28.54 57.11 25.57
CA ASP A 144 -28.36 56.27 26.77
C ASP A 144 -28.39 54.76 26.46
N GLN A 145 -27.64 54.31 25.45
CA GLN A 145 -27.72 53.02 24.76
C GLN A 145 -28.82 52.98 23.69
N VAL A 146 -28.42 52.59 22.48
CA VAL A 146 -29.37 52.06 21.51
C VAL A 146 -29.56 50.59 21.87
N VAL A 147 -30.69 50.31 22.51
CA VAL A 147 -31.11 48.93 22.72
C VAL A 147 -31.46 48.36 21.34
N VAL A 148 -30.74 47.32 20.90
CA VAL A 148 -31.07 46.68 19.61
C VAL A 148 -32.39 45.92 19.78
N ASP A 149 -33.40 46.34 19.02
CA ASP A 149 -34.70 45.67 18.95
C ASP A 149 -34.60 44.48 17.98
N LEU A 150 -34.48 43.28 18.55
CA LEU A 150 -34.30 42.03 17.78
C LEU A 150 -35.51 41.73 16.87
N THR A 151 -36.69 42.28 17.15
CA THR A 151 -37.89 42.06 16.32
C THR A 151 -37.74 42.62 14.90
N LYS A 152 -36.78 43.53 14.70
CA LYS A 152 -36.49 44.19 13.42
C LYS A 152 -35.22 43.66 12.74
N VAL A 153 -34.51 42.73 13.37
CA VAL A 153 -33.27 42.17 12.83
C VAL A 153 -33.61 41.07 11.82
N THR A 154 -32.94 41.09 10.68
CA THR A 154 -33.03 40.05 9.65
C THR A 154 -31.68 39.35 9.52
N ILE A 155 -31.69 38.01 9.51
CA ILE A 155 -30.49 37.19 9.41
C ILE A 155 -30.56 36.36 8.13
N THR A 156 -29.52 36.43 7.31
CA THR A 156 -29.40 35.63 6.08
C THR A 156 -28.30 34.59 6.25
N VAL A 157 -28.68 33.31 6.25
CA VAL A 157 -27.72 32.20 6.24
C VAL A 157 -27.44 31.81 4.79
N PRO A 158 -26.18 31.74 4.34
CA PRO A 158 -25.86 31.23 3.01
C PRO A 158 -26.45 29.83 2.80
N ALA A 159 -26.91 29.54 1.59
CA ALA A 159 -27.40 28.22 1.25
C ALA A 159 -26.34 27.15 1.54
N GLN A 160 -26.77 26.05 2.16
CA GLN A 160 -25.91 24.93 2.52
C GLN A 160 -26.21 23.74 1.62
N THR A 161 -25.19 22.91 1.40
CA THR A 161 -25.32 21.72 0.56
C THR A 161 -24.86 20.52 1.36
N ILE A 162 -25.70 19.48 1.45
CA ILE A 162 -25.37 18.25 2.17
C ILE A 162 -25.24 17.10 1.17
N PRO A 163 -24.18 16.27 1.25
CA PRO A 163 -24.07 15.07 0.45
C PRO A 163 -25.14 14.03 0.81
N GLY A 164 -25.87 13.53 -0.19
CA GLY A 164 -26.81 12.43 0.01
C GLY A 164 -28.16 12.82 0.60
N ASP A 165 -28.91 11.81 1.08
CA ASP A 165 -30.29 11.98 1.57
C ASP A 165 -30.40 12.27 3.06
N LYS A 166 -29.32 12.07 3.85
CA LYS A 166 -29.28 12.30 5.30
C LYS A 166 -27.94 12.91 5.71
N SER A 167 -27.97 13.81 6.69
CA SER A 167 -26.78 14.45 7.25
C SER A 167 -25.90 13.50 8.04
N VAL A 168 -24.58 13.68 7.96
CA VAL A 168 -23.60 13.06 8.86
C VAL A 168 -23.04 14.06 9.88
N ALA A 169 -22.26 13.59 10.85
CA ALA A 169 -21.74 14.42 11.95
C ALA A 169 -20.96 15.66 11.48
N GLY A 170 -20.16 15.53 10.41
CA GLY A 170 -19.44 16.64 9.81
C GLY A 170 -20.36 17.73 9.25
N ASP A 171 -21.42 17.33 8.55
CA ASP A 171 -22.39 18.25 7.94
C ASP A 171 -23.19 19.02 9.01
N VAL A 172 -23.58 18.32 10.07
CA VAL A 172 -24.29 18.91 11.22
C VAL A 172 -23.44 20.02 11.85
N THR A 173 -22.16 19.72 12.09
CA THR A 173 -21.21 20.67 12.68
C THR A 173 -21.00 21.88 11.77
N ALA A 174 -20.86 21.63 10.46
CA ALA A 174 -20.68 22.68 9.46
C ALA A 174 -21.92 23.59 9.38
N LEU A 175 -23.13 23.02 9.38
CA LEU A 175 -24.38 23.76 9.33
C LEU A 175 -24.60 24.63 10.58
N GLN A 176 -24.36 24.08 11.78
CA GLN A 176 -24.41 24.83 13.03
C GLN A 176 -23.40 26.00 13.05
N THR A 177 -22.20 25.75 12.52
CA THR A 177 -21.15 26.77 12.40
C THR A 177 -21.55 27.86 11.40
N ALA A 178 -22.14 27.50 10.26
CA ALA A 178 -22.59 28.46 9.24
C ALA A 178 -23.69 29.40 9.78
N ILE A 179 -24.66 28.87 10.52
CA ILE A 179 -25.70 29.67 11.19
C ILE A 179 -25.06 30.60 12.22
N THR A 180 -24.19 30.07 13.09
CA THR A 180 -23.52 30.86 14.13
C THR A 180 -22.72 32.01 13.52
N ASN A 181 -22.00 31.77 12.42
CA ASN A 181 -21.24 32.79 11.73
C ASN A 181 -22.13 33.83 11.03
N ALA A 182 -23.26 33.43 10.45
CA ALA A 182 -24.23 34.36 9.86
C ALA A 182 -24.85 35.29 10.91
N VAL A 183 -25.18 34.75 12.09
CA VAL A 183 -25.66 35.54 13.23
C VAL A 183 -24.58 36.54 13.68
N LYS A 184 -23.34 36.08 13.91
CA LYS A 184 -22.21 36.97 14.28
C LYS A 184 -21.91 38.05 13.23
N GLY A 185 -22.09 37.72 11.95
CA GLY A 185 -21.86 38.64 10.83
C GLY A 185 -22.99 39.65 10.62
N THR A 186 -24.11 39.53 11.34
CA THR A 186 -25.24 40.47 11.24
C THR A 186 -24.84 41.80 11.88
N SER A 187 -24.88 42.88 11.10
CA SER A 187 -24.39 44.20 11.53
C SER A 187 -25.11 44.75 12.78
N ALA A 188 -26.41 44.51 12.91
CA ALA A 188 -27.18 44.88 14.09
C ALA A 188 -26.72 44.17 15.38
N LEU A 189 -26.05 43.03 15.26
CA LEU A 189 -25.49 42.26 16.39
C LEU A 189 -23.98 42.47 16.54
N SER A 190 -23.38 43.36 15.74
CA SER A 190 -21.95 43.65 15.78
C SER A 190 -21.55 44.16 17.17
N GLY A 191 -20.52 43.53 17.72
CA GLY A 191 -20.06 43.80 19.08
C GLY A 191 -20.94 43.21 20.19
N LEU A 192 -21.93 42.38 19.92
CA LEU A 192 -22.64 41.67 20.98
C LEU A 192 -22.06 40.25 21.14
N THR A 193 -22.02 39.75 22.38
CA THR A 193 -21.42 38.44 22.68
C THR A 193 -22.50 37.37 22.82
N ILE A 194 -22.36 36.26 22.10
CA ILE A 194 -23.21 35.07 22.25
C ILE A 194 -23.12 34.55 23.70
N ASP A 195 -24.22 34.03 24.22
CA ASP A 195 -24.43 33.52 25.59
C ASP A 195 -24.35 34.55 26.72
N THR A 196 -23.84 35.75 26.44
CA THR A 196 -23.80 36.88 27.39
C THR A 196 -24.88 37.91 27.08
N ASP A 197 -24.88 38.42 25.84
CA ASP A 197 -25.84 39.42 25.38
C ASP A 197 -27.07 38.79 24.72
N TYR A 198 -26.90 37.70 23.94
CA TYR A 198 -27.97 36.95 23.29
C TYR A 198 -27.69 35.45 23.19
N THR A 199 -28.73 34.63 22.97
CA THR A 199 -28.60 33.19 22.62
C THR A 199 -29.15 32.90 21.22
N ILE A 200 -28.71 31.80 20.60
CA ILE A 200 -29.27 31.28 19.34
C ILE A 200 -30.12 30.05 19.67
N GLU A 201 -31.43 30.18 19.55
CA GLU A 201 -32.39 29.11 19.84
C GLU A 201 -32.62 28.24 18.61
N GLY A 202 -32.75 26.92 18.81
CA GLY A 202 -33.10 25.96 17.74
C GLY A 202 -31.92 25.25 17.07
N LEU A 203 -30.66 25.60 17.37
CA LEU A 203 -29.48 24.88 16.85
C LEU A 203 -29.43 23.40 17.27
N ASN A 204 -30.03 23.06 18.40
CA ASN A 204 -30.16 21.70 18.93
C ASN A 204 -31.04 20.78 18.06
N GLN A 205 -31.84 21.33 17.15
CA GLN A 205 -32.64 20.53 16.22
C GLN A 205 -31.77 19.95 15.09
N ILE A 206 -30.59 20.53 14.85
CA ILE A 206 -29.66 20.10 13.81
C ILE A 206 -28.86 18.91 14.36
N VAL A 207 -29.29 17.71 13.98
CA VAL A 207 -28.70 16.44 14.43
C VAL A 207 -28.42 15.51 13.24
N VAL A 208 -27.61 14.48 13.49
CA VAL A 208 -27.23 13.47 12.49
C VAL A 208 -28.46 12.68 12.04
N GLY A 209 -28.52 12.33 10.75
CA GLY A 209 -29.56 11.49 10.18
C GLY A 209 -30.78 12.25 9.65
N LYS A 210 -30.77 13.58 9.71
CA LYS A 210 -31.84 14.44 9.17
C LYS A 210 -31.66 14.67 7.67
N THR A 211 -32.76 14.63 6.92
CA THR A 211 -32.76 14.88 5.48
C THR A 211 -32.58 16.37 5.16
N PRO A 212 -32.11 16.75 3.95
CA PRO A 212 -32.04 18.15 3.53
C PRO A 212 -33.38 18.90 3.64
N THR A 213 -34.49 18.21 3.36
CA THR A 213 -35.85 18.76 3.51
C THR A 213 -36.20 19.02 4.97
N GLU A 214 -35.90 18.08 5.87
CA GLU A 214 -36.12 18.29 7.31
C GLU A 214 -35.24 19.41 7.86
N LEU A 215 -33.98 19.49 7.44
CA LEU A 215 -33.05 20.56 7.85
C LEU A 215 -33.48 21.93 7.31
N SER A 216 -34.06 21.98 6.10
CA SER A 216 -34.61 23.22 5.54
C SER A 216 -35.88 23.69 6.25
N ALA A 217 -36.65 22.75 6.80
CA ALA A 217 -37.85 23.04 7.58
C ALA A 217 -37.51 23.56 9.00
N MET A 218 -36.29 23.35 9.49
CA MET A 218 -35.88 23.82 10.81
C MET A 218 -35.95 25.34 10.90
N LYS A 219 -36.24 25.80 12.13
CA LYS A 219 -36.38 27.20 12.46
C LYS A 219 -35.47 27.55 13.63
N PHE A 220 -34.73 28.63 13.49
CA PHE A 220 -33.90 29.20 14.56
C PHE A 220 -34.27 30.66 14.82
N SER A 221 -33.97 31.17 16.01
CA SER A 221 -34.15 32.58 16.38
C SER A 221 -33.00 33.05 17.26
N VAL A 222 -32.86 34.37 17.43
CA VAL A 222 -31.91 35.00 18.34
C VAL A 222 -32.70 35.68 19.44
N LYS A 223 -32.35 35.40 20.70
CA LYS A 223 -33.08 35.87 21.88
C LYS A 223 -32.21 36.72 22.78
N ALA A 224 -32.78 37.81 23.29
CA ALA A 224 -32.11 38.73 24.21
C ALA A 224 -31.79 38.07 25.56
N LYS A 225 -30.60 38.38 26.10
CA LYS A 225 -30.14 37.93 27.43
C LYS A 225 -29.60 39.07 28.30
N SER A 226 -29.12 40.17 27.71
CA SER A 226 -28.70 41.38 28.43
C SER A 226 -29.61 42.57 28.13
N THR A 227 -29.49 43.63 28.94
CA THR A 227 -30.23 44.89 28.76
C THR A 227 -29.80 45.70 27.53
N LYS A 228 -28.73 45.27 26.82
CA LYS A 228 -28.24 45.94 25.62
C LYS A 228 -29.12 45.70 24.39
N ILE A 229 -30.00 44.70 24.46
CA ILE A 229 -30.89 44.30 23.37
C ILE A 229 -32.25 43.87 23.95
N ILE A 230 -33.30 43.95 23.16
CA ILE A 230 -34.65 43.55 23.58
C ILE A 230 -35.32 42.63 22.56
N GLY A 231 -36.22 41.81 23.07
CA GLY A 231 -37.07 40.94 22.27
C GLY A 231 -36.39 39.67 21.77
N GLU A 232 -36.94 39.13 20.69
CA GLU A 232 -36.49 37.94 19.98
C GLU A 232 -36.68 38.20 18.49
N THR A 233 -35.79 37.67 17.66
CA THR A 233 -35.96 37.78 16.21
C THR A 233 -37.14 36.94 15.72
N PRO A 234 -37.69 37.24 14.52
CA PRO A 234 -38.51 36.28 13.80
C PRO A 234 -37.77 34.94 13.62
N LYS A 235 -38.54 33.87 13.43
CA LYS A 235 -37.98 32.53 13.16
C LYS A 235 -37.43 32.47 11.73
N PHE A 236 -36.15 32.18 11.59
CA PHE A 236 -35.46 32.04 10.30
C PHE A 236 -35.34 30.58 9.88
N SER A 237 -35.43 30.32 8.58
CA SER A 237 -35.08 29.03 7.98
C SER A 237 -33.70 29.09 7.35
N VAL A 238 -33.07 27.92 7.21
CA VAL A 238 -31.88 27.75 6.38
C VAL A 238 -32.28 27.06 5.08
N ASN A 239 -31.73 27.49 3.96
CA ASN A 239 -31.87 26.75 2.71
C ASN A 239 -30.81 25.64 2.66
N VAL A 240 -31.24 24.39 2.80
CA VAL A 240 -30.36 23.21 2.74
C VAL A 240 -30.72 22.38 1.53
N THR A 241 -29.83 22.35 0.55
CA THR A 241 -30.01 21.62 -0.70
C THR A 241 -29.21 20.32 -0.70
N LYS A 242 -29.70 19.35 -1.46
CA LYS A 242 -28.97 18.12 -1.72
C LYS A 242 -27.88 18.38 -2.76
N ALA A 243 -26.65 17.96 -2.50
CA ALA A 243 -25.58 18.06 -3.49
C ALA A 243 -25.88 17.14 -4.68
N ALA A 244 -26.02 17.71 -5.88
CA ALA A 244 -26.28 16.97 -7.11
C ALA A 244 -24.95 16.63 -7.82
N VAL A 245 -24.29 15.54 -7.43
CA VAL A 245 -23.41 14.78 -8.34
C VAL A 245 -23.43 13.31 -7.90
N ALA A 246 -24.47 12.58 -8.31
CA ALA A 246 -24.40 11.12 -8.31
C ALA A 246 -23.91 10.68 -9.68
N VAL A 247 -22.99 9.71 -9.72
CA VAL A 247 -22.57 9.09 -10.97
C VAL A 247 -23.74 8.24 -11.47
N ASP A 248 -24.29 8.59 -12.63
CA ASP A 248 -25.33 7.80 -13.30
C ASP A 248 -24.67 6.59 -13.99
N LEU A 249 -24.82 5.41 -13.38
CA LEU A 249 -24.23 4.16 -13.85
C LEU A 249 -24.73 3.77 -15.24
N THR A 250 -25.91 4.22 -15.69
CA THR A 250 -26.39 3.92 -17.06
C THR A 250 -25.52 4.55 -18.15
N LYS A 251 -24.74 5.58 -17.80
CA LYS A 251 -23.83 6.29 -18.70
C LYS A 251 -22.38 5.83 -18.55
N VAL A 252 -22.10 4.93 -17.62
CA VAL A 252 -20.75 4.40 -17.40
C VAL A 252 -20.42 3.41 -18.51
N THR A 253 -19.32 3.67 -19.20
CA THR A 253 -18.75 2.75 -20.19
C THR A 253 -17.54 2.06 -19.58
N ILE A 254 -17.53 0.73 -19.62
CA ILE A 254 -16.42 -0.08 -19.09
C ILE A 254 -15.83 -0.89 -20.23
N THR A 255 -14.57 -0.65 -20.51
CA THR A 255 -13.80 -1.45 -21.48
C THR A 255 -13.11 -2.56 -20.72
N VAL A 256 -13.64 -3.78 -20.80
CA VAL A 256 -12.96 -4.95 -20.25
C VAL A 256 -11.90 -5.43 -21.24
N PRO A 257 -10.65 -5.60 -20.82
CA PRO A 257 -9.61 -6.14 -21.70
C PRO A 257 -9.98 -7.57 -22.14
N THR A 258 -9.73 -7.87 -23.42
CA THR A 258 -9.96 -9.23 -23.95
C THR A 258 -8.98 -10.19 -23.28
N GLN A 259 -9.49 -11.28 -22.70
CA GLN A 259 -8.65 -12.29 -22.08
C GLN A 259 -8.48 -13.49 -22.98
N THR A 260 -7.25 -14.01 -23.06
CA THR A 260 -6.91 -15.16 -23.89
C THR A 260 -6.64 -16.37 -23.01
N ILE A 261 -7.46 -17.43 -23.16
CA ILE A 261 -7.35 -18.65 -22.34
C ILE A 261 -6.81 -19.81 -23.21
N PRO A 262 -5.75 -20.53 -22.77
CA PRO A 262 -5.26 -21.71 -23.46
C PRO A 262 -6.22 -22.90 -23.39
N GLY A 263 -6.52 -23.52 -24.53
CA GLY A 263 -7.27 -24.78 -24.60
C GLY A 263 -8.80 -24.63 -24.68
N ASP A 264 -9.50 -25.75 -24.48
CA ASP A 264 -10.96 -25.86 -24.67
C ASP A 264 -11.77 -25.59 -23.40
N LYS A 265 -11.15 -25.56 -22.21
CA LYS A 265 -11.79 -25.30 -20.92
C LYS A 265 -10.86 -24.47 -20.02
N SER A 266 -11.43 -23.58 -19.23
CA SER A 266 -10.69 -22.76 -18.27
C SER A 266 -10.21 -23.55 -17.05
N VAL A 267 -8.98 -23.27 -16.59
CA VAL A 267 -8.49 -23.74 -15.29
C VAL A 267 -8.72 -22.68 -14.20
N ALA A 268 -8.58 -23.06 -12.93
CA ALA A 268 -8.82 -22.18 -11.78
C ALA A 268 -8.03 -20.86 -11.82
N GLY A 269 -6.78 -20.91 -12.30
CA GLY A 269 -5.94 -19.72 -12.46
C GLY A 269 -6.51 -18.72 -13.47
N ASP A 270 -6.99 -19.19 -14.61
CA ASP A 270 -7.55 -18.34 -15.68
C ASP A 270 -8.84 -17.65 -15.25
N VAL A 271 -9.71 -18.39 -14.56
CA VAL A 271 -10.97 -17.86 -14.00
C VAL A 271 -10.69 -16.75 -12.99
N THR A 272 -9.72 -16.98 -12.10
CA THR A 272 -9.32 -15.98 -11.09
C THR A 272 -8.74 -14.73 -11.76
N ALA A 273 -7.87 -14.91 -12.76
CA ALA A 273 -7.30 -13.81 -13.52
C ALA A 273 -8.36 -12.99 -14.26
N LEU A 274 -9.36 -13.65 -14.85
CA LEU A 274 -10.48 -13.00 -15.53
C LEU A 274 -11.34 -12.17 -14.56
N GLN A 275 -11.69 -12.73 -13.39
CA GLN A 275 -12.44 -12.02 -12.36
C GLN A 275 -11.70 -10.77 -11.83
N ILE A 276 -10.38 -10.90 -11.60
CA ILE A 276 -9.53 -9.78 -11.19
C ILE A 276 -9.46 -8.71 -12.29
N ALA A 277 -9.31 -9.09 -13.55
CA ALA A 277 -9.25 -8.15 -14.66
C ALA A 277 -10.54 -7.34 -14.82
N ILE A 278 -11.71 -7.98 -14.71
CA ILE A 278 -13.00 -7.30 -14.72
C ILE A 278 -13.09 -6.32 -13.54
N THR A 279 -12.72 -6.77 -12.33
CA THR A 279 -12.73 -5.92 -11.13
C THR A 279 -11.84 -4.68 -11.30
N ASN A 280 -10.65 -4.87 -11.86
CA ASN A 280 -9.70 -3.78 -12.11
C ASN A 280 -10.18 -2.83 -13.23
N ALA A 281 -10.80 -3.34 -14.29
CA ALA A 281 -11.37 -2.52 -15.36
C ALA A 281 -12.50 -1.61 -14.84
N VAL A 282 -13.38 -2.17 -14.00
CA VAL A 282 -14.43 -1.38 -13.32
C VAL A 282 -13.79 -0.32 -12.41
N LYS A 283 -12.85 -0.70 -11.54
CA LYS A 283 -12.16 0.24 -10.64
C LYS A 283 -11.40 1.34 -11.38
N GLY A 284 -10.80 1.02 -12.53
CA GLY A 284 -10.01 1.95 -13.34
C GLY A 284 -10.84 2.92 -14.17
N THR A 285 -12.17 2.81 -14.16
CA THR A 285 -13.04 3.70 -14.94
C THR A 285 -13.08 5.10 -14.33
N SER A 286 -12.65 6.12 -15.08
CA SER A 286 -12.57 7.51 -14.60
C SER A 286 -13.92 8.07 -14.15
N ALA A 287 -15.02 7.67 -14.78
CA ALA A 287 -16.38 8.04 -14.36
C ALA A 287 -16.75 7.53 -12.95
N LEU A 288 -16.10 6.47 -12.47
CA LEU A 288 -16.27 5.91 -11.13
C LEU A 288 -15.20 6.42 -10.14
N SER A 289 -14.35 7.36 -10.55
CA SER A 289 -13.31 7.92 -9.67
C SER A 289 -13.93 8.57 -8.42
N GLY A 290 -13.41 8.22 -7.24
CA GLY A 290 -13.95 8.66 -5.95
C GLY A 290 -15.11 7.82 -5.40
N LEU A 291 -15.54 6.77 -6.11
CA LEU A 291 -16.47 5.75 -5.60
C LEU A 291 -15.72 4.51 -5.11
N THR A 292 -16.19 3.92 -4.03
CA THR A 292 -15.61 2.70 -3.44
C THR A 292 -16.44 1.47 -3.81
N ILE A 293 -15.81 0.41 -4.31
CA ILE A 293 -16.48 -0.88 -4.53
C ILE A 293 -16.99 -1.46 -3.20
N ASP A 294 -18.09 -2.20 -3.24
CA ASP A 294 -18.85 -2.77 -2.12
C ASP A 294 -19.56 -1.76 -1.21
N THR A 295 -19.06 -0.53 -1.11
CA THR A 295 -19.65 0.57 -0.34
C THR A 295 -20.55 1.47 -1.19
N ASP A 296 -20.06 1.95 -2.34
CA ASP A 296 -20.79 2.86 -3.23
C ASP A 296 -21.45 2.13 -4.42
N TYR A 297 -20.82 1.05 -4.91
CA TYR A 297 -21.36 0.18 -5.97
C TYR A 297 -20.85 -1.27 -5.83
N THR A 298 -21.51 -2.25 -6.45
CA THR A 298 -21.06 -3.65 -6.52
C THR A 298 -20.98 -4.16 -7.95
N ILE A 299 -20.17 -5.20 -8.17
CA ILE A 299 -20.12 -5.93 -9.45
C ILE A 299 -20.91 -7.24 -9.27
N GLU A 300 -22.03 -7.39 -9.98
CA GLU A 300 -22.84 -8.62 -9.99
C GLU A 300 -22.48 -9.48 -11.22
N GLY A 301 -22.54 -10.81 -11.08
CA GLY A 301 -22.30 -11.77 -12.18
C GLY A 301 -20.91 -12.41 -12.21
N LEU A 302 -19.92 -11.89 -11.45
CA LEU A 302 -18.57 -12.47 -11.38
C LEU A 302 -18.55 -13.92 -10.89
N ASN A 303 -19.49 -14.29 -10.03
CA ASN A 303 -19.65 -15.65 -9.49
C ASN A 303 -20.08 -16.69 -10.53
N GLN A 304 -20.58 -16.26 -11.71
CA GLN A 304 -20.93 -17.16 -12.81
C GLN A 304 -19.70 -17.58 -13.62
N ILE A 305 -18.57 -16.88 -13.45
CA ILE A 305 -17.28 -17.22 -14.06
C ILE A 305 -16.66 -18.33 -13.20
N VAL A 306 -16.79 -19.59 -13.64
CA VAL A 306 -16.35 -20.78 -12.91
C VAL A 306 -15.45 -21.69 -13.75
N VAL A 307 -14.73 -22.58 -13.07
CA VAL A 307 -13.79 -23.55 -13.68
C VAL A 307 -14.54 -24.53 -14.59
N GLY A 308 -13.91 -24.92 -15.69
CA GLY A 308 -14.43 -25.94 -16.61
C GLY A 308 -15.33 -25.40 -17.72
N LYS A 309 -15.55 -24.08 -17.78
CA LYS A 309 -16.25 -23.40 -18.89
C LYS A 309 -15.31 -23.18 -20.07
N THR A 310 -15.83 -23.33 -21.28
CA THR A 310 -15.08 -23.07 -22.52
C THR A 310 -14.89 -21.55 -22.74
N PRO A 311 -13.88 -21.12 -23.51
CA PRO A 311 -13.70 -19.69 -23.85
C PRO A 311 -14.94 -19.06 -24.50
N VAL A 312 -15.68 -19.83 -25.31
CA VAL A 312 -16.92 -19.39 -25.96
C VAL A 312 -18.04 -19.17 -24.94
N GLU A 313 -18.22 -20.09 -23.99
CA GLU A 313 -19.16 -19.89 -22.89
C GLU A 313 -18.76 -18.68 -22.05
N LEU A 314 -17.46 -18.50 -21.78
CA LEU A 314 -16.97 -17.37 -20.98
C LEU A 314 -17.18 -16.01 -21.68
N SER A 315 -17.08 -15.96 -23.01
CA SER A 315 -17.37 -14.77 -23.83
C SER A 315 -18.86 -14.41 -23.88
N SER A 316 -19.74 -15.32 -23.51
CA SER A 316 -21.18 -15.06 -23.50
C SER A 316 -21.66 -14.44 -22.17
N PHE A 317 -20.80 -14.37 -21.15
CA PHE A 317 -21.18 -13.81 -19.86
C PHE A 317 -21.31 -12.29 -19.89
N GLU A 318 -22.29 -11.82 -19.15
CA GLU A 318 -22.49 -10.41 -18.83
C GLU A 318 -22.33 -10.22 -17.32
N PHE A 319 -21.59 -9.19 -16.93
CA PHE A 319 -21.58 -8.69 -15.56
C PHE A 319 -22.29 -7.34 -15.50
N SER A 320 -22.61 -6.89 -14.30
CA SER A 320 -23.26 -5.60 -14.12
C SER A 320 -22.68 -4.81 -12.97
N VAL A 321 -22.71 -3.48 -13.09
CA VAL A 321 -22.34 -2.57 -12.00
C VAL A 321 -23.61 -1.99 -11.39
N LYS A 322 -23.80 -2.18 -10.10
CA LYS A 322 -25.04 -1.82 -9.40
C LYS A 322 -24.75 -0.82 -8.29
N ALA A 323 -25.55 0.24 -8.22
CA ALA A 323 -25.43 1.25 -7.18
C ALA A 323 -25.78 0.67 -5.81
N LYS A 324 -25.02 1.07 -4.78
CA LYS A 324 -25.25 0.72 -3.38
C LYS A 324 -25.38 1.95 -2.46
N SER A 325 -24.87 3.10 -2.89
CA SER A 325 -24.97 4.35 -2.12
C SER A 325 -25.53 5.49 -2.96
N VAL A 326 -25.93 6.56 -2.28
CA VAL A 326 -26.41 7.82 -2.89
C VAL A 326 -25.39 8.53 -3.80
N LYS A 327 -24.13 8.09 -3.81
CA LYS A 327 -23.09 8.61 -4.72
C LYS A 327 -23.16 8.00 -6.12
N ALA A 328 -23.89 6.90 -6.30
CA ALA A 328 -24.13 6.24 -7.58
C ALA A 328 -25.64 6.05 -7.81
N THR A 329 -26.13 6.30 -9.01
CA THR A 329 -27.56 6.19 -9.35
C THR A 329 -27.74 5.57 -10.74
N GLY A 330 -28.97 5.38 -11.19
CA GLY A 330 -29.27 4.80 -12.50
C GLY A 330 -29.54 3.29 -12.45
N GLY A 331 -30.03 2.75 -13.57
CA GLY A 331 -30.22 1.31 -13.75
C GLY A 331 -28.89 0.54 -13.72
N THR A 332 -28.98 -0.79 -13.69
CA THR A 332 -27.85 -1.72 -13.64
C THR A 332 -27.33 -2.01 -15.05
N PRO A 333 -26.35 -1.25 -15.60
CA PRO A 333 -25.80 -1.53 -16.94
C PRO A 333 -25.19 -2.93 -16.99
N LYS A 334 -25.36 -3.60 -18.13
CA LYS A 334 -24.73 -4.89 -18.41
C LYS A 334 -23.54 -4.71 -19.34
N PHE A 335 -22.45 -5.37 -19.01
CA PHE A 335 -21.20 -5.33 -19.76
C PHE A 335 -20.81 -6.74 -20.17
N LYS A 336 -20.46 -6.90 -21.45
CA LYS A 336 -20.03 -8.19 -22.00
C LYS A 336 -18.57 -8.44 -21.69
N VAL A 337 -18.26 -9.70 -21.40
CA VAL A 337 -16.89 -10.18 -21.27
C VAL A 337 -16.42 -10.68 -22.63
N ASN A 338 -15.21 -10.34 -23.05
CA ASN A 338 -14.63 -10.86 -24.28
C ASN A 338 -13.48 -11.82 -23.95
N VAL A 339 -13.64 -13.10 -24.28
CA VAL A 339 -12.66 -14.18 -23.98
C VAL A 339 -12.31 -14.94 -25.24
N THR A 340 -11.10 -14.74 -25.74
CA THR A 340 -10.62 -15.47 -26.91
C THR A 340 -9.94 -16.77 -26.50
N LYS A 341 -10.11 -17.81 -27.32
CA LYS A 341 -9.30 -19.02 -27.22
C LYS A 341 -7.91 -18.70 -27.75
N ALA A 342 -6.87 -19.03 -26.98
CA ALA A 342 -5.50 -18.95 -27.46
C ALA A 342 -5.28 -20.00 -28.57
N ALA A 343 -4.87 -19.57 -29.75
CA ALA A 343 -4.28 -20.48 -30.73
C ALA A 343 -2.86 -20.82 -30.25
N VAL A 344 -2.74 -21.84 -29.41
CA VAL A 344 -1.43 -22.39 -29.03
C VAL A 344 -1.42 -23.84 -29.47
N ALA A 345 -1.19 -24.02 -30.77
CA ALA A 345 -0.73 -25.30 -31.28
C ALA A 345 0.72 -25.12 -31.72
N VAL A 346 1.64 -25.92 -31.17
CA VAL A 346 2.98 -26.06 -31.77
C VAL A 346 2.77 -26.61 -33.18
N ASP A 347 3.13 -25.82 -34.19
CA ASP A 347 3.07 -26.21 -35.59
C ASP A 347 4.30 -27.06 -35.92
N LEU A 348 4.12 -28.38 -35.88
CA LEU A 348 5.20 -29.34 -36.09
C LEU A 348 5.84 -29.23 -37.48
N THR A 349 5.15 -28.68 -38.47
CA THR A 349 5.70 -28.52 -39.83
C THR A 349 6.90 -27.58 -39.88
N LYS A 350 7.08 -26.74 -38.86
CA LYS A 350 8.18 -25.77 -38.72
C LYS A 350 9.23 -26.18 -37.69
N VAL A 351 9.07 -27.33 -37.06
CA VAL A 351 9.99 -27.83 -36.03
C VAL A 351 11.10 -28.64 -36.67
N THR A 352 12.34 -28.24 -36.43
CA THR A 352 13.54 -28.96 -36.86
C THR A 352 14.10 -29.76 -35.69
N ILE A 353 14.34 -31.07 -35.91
CA ILE A 353 14.90 -31.98 -34.91
C ILE A 353 16.28 -32.42 -35.38
N THR A 354 17.28 -32.21 -34.52
CA THR A 354 18.66 -32.64 -34.78
C THR A 354 19.01 -33.77 -33.84
N VAL A 355 19.28 -34.96 -34.38
CA VAL A 355 19.74 -36.11 -33.59
C VAL A 355 21.27 -36.21 -33.71
N PRO A 356 22.01 -36.27 -32.59
CA PRO A 356 23.47 -36.42 -32.63
C PRO A 356 23.88 -37.77 -33.24
N THR A 357 25.04 -37.80 -33.90
CA THR A 357 25.63 -39.02 -34.46
C THR A 357 25.76 -40.09 -33.38
N GLN A 358 25.31 -41.30 -33.67
CA GLN A 358 25.38 -42.45 -32.77
C GLN A 358 26.46 -43.41 -33.25
N THR A 359 27.28 -43.92 -32.34
CA THR A 359 28.33 -44.88 -32.70
C THR A 359 28.01 -46.25 -32.12
N ILE A 360 27.98 -47.29 -32.97
CA ILE A 360 27.70 -48.67 -32.57
C ILE A 360 28.98 -49.53 -32.75
N PRO A 361 29.39 -50.33 -31.76
CA PRO A 361 30.53 -51.24 -31.91
C PRO A 361 30.21 -52.41 -32.86
N GLY A 362 31.02 -52.61 -33.89
CA GLY A 362 30.94 -53.79 -34.78
C GLY A 362 30.03 -53.66 -36.00
N ASP A 363 29.83 -54.78 -36.73
CA ASP A 363 29.10 -54.83 -38.01
C ASP A 363 27.61 -55.19 -37.87
N LYS A 364 27.16 -55.60 -36.68
CA LYS A 364 25.76 -55.87 -36.35
C LYS A 364 25.45 -55.33 -34.96
N SER A 365 24.30 -54.66 -34.83
CA SER A 365 23.81 -54.15 -33.54
C SER A 365 23.38 -55.28 -32.60
N VAL A 366 23.86 -55.27 -31.35
CA VAL A 366 23.35 -56.12 -30.26
C VAL A 366 22.16 -55.43 -29.59
N ALA A 367 21.31 -56.19 -28.86
CA ALA A 367 20.07 -55.67 -28.28
C ALA A 367 20.24 -54.42 -27.37
N GLY A 368 21.40 -54.28 -26.71
CA GLY A 368 21.73 -53.09 -25.92
C GLY A 368 21.87 -51.81 -26.77
N ASP A 369 22.39 -51.91 -27.99
CA ASP A 369 22.63 -50.77 -28.87
C ASP A 369 21.33 -50.29 -29.54
N VAL A 370 20.42 -51.22 -29.86
CA VAL A 370 19.07 -50.91 -30.36
C VAL A 370 18.31 -50.04 -29.35
N THR A 371 18.35 -50.44 -28.08
CA THR A 371 17.68 -49.72 -26.99
C THR A 371 18.33 -48.34 -26.78
N ALA A 372 19.65 -48.26 -26.84
CA ALA A 372 20.38 -47.01 -26.72
C ALA A 372 20.03 -46.02 -27.85
N LEU A 373 19.93 -46.49 -29.10
CA LEU A 373 19.56 -45.68 -30.25
C LEU A 373 18.11 -45.16 -30.14
N GLN A 374 17.16 -46.00 -29.72
CA GLN A 374 15.77 -45.59 -29.49
C GLN A 374 15.66 -44.52 -28.40
N ILE A 375 16.41 -44.68 -27.31
CA ILE A 375 16.48 -43.69 -26.22
C ILE A 375 17.10 -42.38 -26.72
N ALA A 376 18.18 -42.43 -27.51
CA ALA A 376 18.84 -41.24 -28.04
C ALA A 376 17.91 -40.42 -28.94
N ILE A 377 17.17 -41.06 -29.84
CA ILE A 377 16.16 -40.40 -30.69
C ILE A 377 15.07 -39.78 -29.82
N THR A 378 14.56 -40.55 -28.85
CA THR A 378 13.53 -40.08 -27.91
C THR A 378 13.99 -38.83 -27.15
N ASN A 379 15.22 -38.82 -26.66
CA ASN A 379 15.78 -37.69 -25.93
C ASN A 379 16.05 -36.49 -26.82
N ALA A 380 16.47 -36.67 -28.07
CA ALA A 380 16.65 -35.58 -29.03
C ALA A 380 15.31 -34.89 -29.35
N VAL A 381 14.24 -35.68 -29.52
CA VAL A 381 12.89 -35.13 -29.70
C VAL A 381 12.44 -34.38 -28.45
N LYS A 382 12.55 -34.97 -27.25
CA LYS A 382 12.20 -34.30 -25.98
C LYS A 382 13.02 -33.04 -25.72
N GLY A 383 14.28 -33.03 -26.14
CA GLY A 383 15.21 -31.91 -25.98
C GLY A 383 14.93 -30.74 -26.92
N THR A 384 13.99 -30.88 -27.86
CA THR A 384 13.60 -29.78 -28.75
C THR A 384 12.80 -28.74 -27.96
N SER A 385 13.27 -27.49 -27.92
CA SER A 385 12.65 -26.42 -27.12
C SER A 385 11.18 -26.19 -27.43
N ALA A 386 10.78 -26.30 -28.71
CA ALA A 386 9.39 -26.20 -29.15
C ALA A 386 8.48 -27.32 -28.62
N LEU A 387 9.06 -28.45 -28.18
CA LEU A 387 8.34 -29.60 -27.61
C LEU A 387 8.51 -29.69 -26.08
N SER A 388 9.19 -28.72 -25.46
CA SER A 388 9.41 -28.71 -24.01
C SER A 388 8.07 -28.67 -23.25
N GLY A 389 7.94 -29.51 -22.23
CA GLY A 389 6.72 -29.64 -21.44
C GLY A 389 5.58 -30.45 -22.09
N LEU A 390 5.78 -30.98 -23.30
CA LEU A 390 4.86 -31.93 -23.94
C LEU A 390 5.30 -33.38 -23.68
N THR A 391 4.33 -34.28 -23.59
CA THR A 391 4.57 -35.70 -23.22
C THR A 391 4.44 -36.62 -24.44
N ILE A 392 5.41 -37.52 -24.62
CA ILE A 392 5.32 -38.59 -25.63
C ILE A 392 4.15 -39.52 -25.29
N ASP A 393 3.49 -40.03 -26.31
CA ASP A 393 2.29 -40.89 -26.30
C ASP A 393 0.99 -40.19 -25.92
N THR A 394 1.05 -39.15 -25.10
CA THR A 394 -0.12 -38.31 -24.72
C THR A 394 -0.31 -37.12 -25.66
N ASP A 395 0.75 -36.34 -25.90
CA ASP A 395 0.69 -35.14 -26.73
C ASP A 395 1.16 -35.39 -28.17
N TYR A 396 2.19 -36.24 -28.36
CA TYR A 396 2.75 -36.60 -29.67
C TYR A 396 3.35 -38.01 -29.72
N THR A 397 3.61 -38.56 -30.91
CA THR A 397 4.34 -39.81 -31.12
C THR A 397 5.52 -39.64 -32.07
N ILE A 398 6.53 -40.52 -31.96
CA ILE A 398 7.66 -40.59 -32.91
C ILE A 398 7.43 -41.75 -33.87
N GLU A 399 7.12 -41.45 -35.13
CA GLU A 399 6.91 -42.45 -36.18
C GLU A 399 8.25 -43.01 -36.66
N GLY A 400 8.33 -44.33 -36.90
CA GLY A 400 9.54 -45.04 -37.34
C GLY A 400 10.41 -45.62 -36.21
N LEU A 401 10.20 -45.22 -34.95
CA LEU A 401 11.01 -45.69 -33.81
C LEU A 401 10.93 -47.22 -33.58
N ASN A 402 9.79 -47.81 -33.90
CA ASN A 402 9.53 -49.25 -33.81
C ASN A 402 10.21 -50.07 -34.92
N GLN A 403 10.75 -49.44 -35.96
CA GLN A 403 11.46 -50.12 -37.05
C GLN A 403 12.92 -50.42 -36.69
N ILE A 404 13.42 -49.89 -35.57
CA ILE A 404 14.75 -50.16 -35.05
C ILE A 404 14.72 -51.53 -34.35
N VAL A 405 15.32 -52.54 -34.99
CA VAL A 405 15.35 -53.93 -34.51
C VAL A 405 16.76 -54.53 -34.53
N VAL A 406 16.97 -55.58 -33.74
CA VAL A 406 18.26 -56.28 -33.60
C VAL A 406 18.71 -56.84 -34.96
N GLY A 407 20.03 -56.77 -35.22
CA GLY A 407 20.63 -57.33 -36.43
C GLY A 407 20.74 -56.36 -37.62
N LYS A 408 20.23 -55.13 -37.49
CA LYS A 408 20.45 -54.07 -38.48
C LYS A 408 21.88 -53.53 -38.41
N THR A 409 22.46 -53.27 -39.58
CA THR A 409 23.79 -52.66 -39.73
C THR A 409 23.73 -51.14 -39.52
N PRO A 410 24.84 -50.47 -39.17
CA PRO A 410 24.89 -49.01 -39.05
C PRO A 410 24.40 -48.26 -40.31
N VAL A 411 24.66 -48.81 -41.50
CA VAL A 411 24.20 -48.24 -42.78
C VAL A 411 22.69 -48.31 -42.92
N GLU A 412 22.08 -49.45 -42.59
CA GLU A 412 20.62 -49.60 -42.61
C GLU A 412 19.92 -48.69 -41.60
N LEU A 413 20.50 -48.53 -40.41
CA LEU A 413 19.97 -47.64 -39.37
C LEU A 413 20.05 -46.16 -39.78
N SER A 414 21.13 -45.77 -40.48
CA SER A 414 21.32 -44.39 -40.96
C SER A 414 20.35 -44.00 -42.08
N ALA A 415 19.83 -44.98 -42.82
CA ALA A 415 18.87 -44.75 -43.91
C ALA A 415 17.42 -44.56 -43.42
N MET A 416 17.12 -44.88 -42.15
CA MET A 416 15.78 -44.76 -41.59
C MET A 416 15.30 -43.32 -41.49
N LYS A 417 13.99 -43.12 -41.65
CA LYS A 417 13.34 -41.81 -41.56
C LYS A 417 12.32 -41.80 -40.42
N PHE A 418 12.35 -40.73 -39.63
CA PHE A 418 11.53 -40.52 -38.45
C PHE A 418 10.78 -39.20 -38.56
N SER A 419 9.63 -39.11 -37.91
CA SER A 419 8.86 -37.88 -37.80
C SER A 419 8.14 -37.83 -36.46
N VAL A 420 7.81 -36.63 -35.98
CA VAL A 420 6.99 -36.42 -34.80
C VAL A 420 5.59 -36.04 -35.24
N LYS A 421 4.59 -36.76 -34.75
CA LYS A 421 3.19 -36.63 -35.16
C LYS A 421 2.30 -36.23 -34.00
N ALA A 422 1.39 -35.30 -34.25
CA ALA A 422 0.45 -34.81 -33.25
C ALA A 422 -0.53 -35.88 -32.75
N LYS A 423 -0.80 -35.90 -31.43
CA LYS A 423 -1.85 -36.71 -30.80
C LYS A 423 -2.83 -35.89 -29.96
N SER A 424 -2.40 -34.78 -29.36
CA SER A 424 -3.28 -33.88 -28.60
C SER A 424 -3.57 -32.59 -29.35
N THR A 425 -4.61 -31.88 -28.91
CA THR A 425 -5.00 -30.57 -29.45
C THR A 425 -4.00 -29.45 -29.12
N LYS A 426 -2.95 -29.74 -28.33
CA LYS A 426 -1.88 -28.77 -27.98
C LYS A 426 -0.89 -28.53 -29.12
N ILE A 427 -0.91 -29.33 -30.18
CA ILE A 427 0.02 -29.28 -31.32
C ILE A 427 -0.71 -29.67 -32.62
N ILE A 428 -0.20 -29.24 -33.78
CA ILE A 428 -0.76 -29.54 -35.10
C ILE A 428 0.30 -30.01 -36.08
N GLY A 429 -0.11 -30.86 -37.01
CA GLY A 429 0.74 -31.34 -38.10
C GLY A 429 1.70 -32.47 -37.73
N GLU A 430 2.74 -32.62 -38.54
CA GLU A 430 3.82 -33.60 -38.39
C GLU A 430 5.13 -32.91 -38.78
N THR A 431 6.25 -33.28 -38.14
CA THR A 431 7.56 -32.71 -38.49
C THR A 431 8.04 -33.20 -39.85
N PRO A 432 8.89 -32.42 -40.55
CA PRO A 432 9.67 -32.95 -41.66
C PRO A 432 10.41 -34.23 -41.24
N LYS A 433 10.51 -35.20 -42.17
CA LYS A 433 11.20 -36.46 -41.92
C LYS A 433 12.68 -36.19 -41.64
N PHE A 434 13.18 -36.61 -40.48
CA PHE A 434 14.59 -36.55 -40.10
C PHE A 434 15.21 -37.95 -40.09
N SER A 435 16.53 -38.02 -40.14
CA SER A 435 17.30 -39.27 -40.05
C SER A 435 18.38 -39.14 -38.97
N VAL A 436 18.83 -40.28 -38.45
CA VAL A 436 19.97 -40.34 -37.52
C VAL A 436 21.21 -40.74 -38.31
N ASN A 437 22.36 -40.15 -37.96
CA ASN A 437 23.64 -40.60 -38.49
C ASN A 437 24.21 -41.69 -37.56
N VAL A 438 24.52 -42.89 -38.07
CA VAL A 438 25.05 -44.00 -37.27
C VAL A 438 26.40 -44.47 -37.83
N THR A 439 27.44 -44.44 -36.99
CA THR A 439 28.83 -44.78 -37.35
C THR A 439 29.34 -46.00 -36.57
N LYS A 440 30.45 -46.60 -37.04
CA LYS A 440 31.10 -47.76 -36.42
C LYS A 440 32.28 -47.32 -35.54
N ALA A 441 32.39 -47.84 -34.30
CA ALA A 441 33.50 -47.53 -33.36
C ALA A 441 34.72 -48.46 -33.52
N ALA A 442 35.92 -47.99 -33.11
CA ALA A 442 37.14 -48.80 -32.94
C ALA A 442 37.84 -48.56 -31.56
N VAL A 443 38.36 -49.65 -30.94
CA VAL A 443 39.40 -49.81 -29.88
C VAL A 443 39.03 -49.65 -28.36
N ALA A 444 39.60 -50.54 -27.52
CA ALA A 444 39.49 -50.69 -26.04
C ALA A 444 40.39 -49.72 -25.22
N VAL A 445 40.17 -49.58 -23.90
CA VAL A 445 40.92 -48.64 -23.00
C VAL A 445 42.22 -49.25 -22.44
N ASP A 446 43.34 -48.53 -22.52
CA ASP A 446 44.67 -48.94 -22.00
C ASP A 446 45.00 -48.27 -20.66
N LEU A 447 45.01 -49.06 -19.56
CA LEU A 447 45.21 -48.57 -18.20
C LEU A 447 46.64 -48.11 -17.89
N THR A 448 47.64 -48.52 -18.69
CA THR A 448 49.05 -48.13 -18.44
C THR A 448 49.30 -46.63 -18.63
N LYS A 449 48.39 -45.95 -19.32
CA LYS A 449 48.45 -44.51 -19.62
C LYS A 449 47.50 -43.68 -18.76
N VAL A 450 46.76 -44.31 -17.85
CA VAL A 450 45.77 -43.65 -17.00
C VAL A 450 46.46 -43.13 -15.74
N THR A 451 46.25 -41.85 -15.43
CA THR A 451 46.74 -41.19 -14.21
C THR A 451 45.56 -40.95 -13.27
N ILE A 452 45.71 -41.36 -12.00
CA ILE A 452 44.69 -41.17 -10.96
C ILE A 452 45.20 -40.14 -9.96
N THR A 453 44.40 -39.12 -9.70
CA THR A 453 44.68 -38.10 -8.69
C THR A 453 43.69 -38.23 -7.55
N VAL A 454 44.18 -38.52 -6.34
CA VAL A 454 43.34 -38.60 -5.14
C VAL A 454 43.52 -37.33 -4.31
N PRO A 455 42.44 -36.63 -3.94
CA PRO A 455 42.52 -35.41 -3.13
C PRO A 455 43.01 -35.71 -1.70
N THR A 456 43.69 -34.74 -1.09
CA THR A 456 44.13 -34.80 0.32
C THR A 456 42.94 -35.06 1.25
N GLN A 457 43.09 -36.02 2.15
CA GLN A 457 42.07 -36.38 3.14
C GLN A 457 42.49 -35.88 4.53
N THR A 458 41.57 -35.26 5.27
CA THR A 458 41.86 -34.74 6.62
C THR A 458 41.09 -35.54 7.66
N ILE A 459 41.77 -36.07 8.69
CA ILE A 459 41.16 -36.87 9.77
C ILE A 459 41.23 -36.09 11.10
N PRO A 460 40.15 -36.05 11.93
CA PRO A 460 40.16 -35.35 13.22
C PRO A 460 40.88 -36.10 14.35
N GLY A 461 41.92 -35.50 14.95
CA GLY A 461 42.47 -35.88 16.27
C GLY A 461 43.30 -37.19 16.37
N ASP A 462 43.98 -37.39 17.52
CA ASP A 462 45.00 -38.45 17.74
C ASP A 462 44.48 -39.79 18.27
N LYS A 463 43.18 -40.02 18.43
CA LYS A 463 42.67 -41.35 18.86
C LYS A 463 41.35 -41.73 18.18
N SER A 464 41.46 -42.78 17.36
CA SER A 464 40.50 -43.87 17.15
C SER A 464 39.02 -43.55 17.33
N VAL A 465 38.29 -43.42 16.21
CA VAL A 465 36.88 -43.84 16.16
C VAL A 465 36.67 -44.64 14.88
N ALA A 466 36.05 -45.81 14.98
CA ALA A 466 35.90 -46.81 13.91
C ALA A 466 35.16 -46.33 12.64
N GLY A 467 34.74 -45.06 12.55
CA GLY A 467 34.05 -44.47 11.40
C GLY A 467 34.95 -44.03 10.23
N ASP A 468 36.26 -43.89 10.44
CA ASP A 468 37.14 -43.19 9.48
C ASP A 468 37.78 -44.10 8.40
N VAL A 469 37.84 -45.42 8.62
CA VAL A 469 38.37 -46.40 7.64
C VAL A 469 37.49 -46.45 6.38
N THR A 470 36.18 -46.53 6.58
CA THR A 470 35.19 -46.60 5.50
C THR A 470 35.19 -45.33 4.66
N ALA A 471 35.37 -44.16 5.29
CA ALA A 471 35.41 -42.88 4.60
C ALA A 471 36.60 -42.76 3.64
N LEU A 472 37.78 -43.20 4.06
CA LEU A 472 38.98 -43.21 3.21
C LEU A 472 38.86 -44.21 2.05
N GLN A 473 38.31 -45.40 2.31
CA GLN A 473 38.05 -46.41 1.26
C GLN A 473 37.06 -45.91 0.20
N ILE A 474 35.99 -45.24 0.63
CA ILE A 474 35.01 -44.62 -0.27
C ILE A 474 35.66 -43.49 -1.09
N ALA A 475 36.48 -42.64 -0.47
CA ALA A 475 37.16 -41.54 -1.16
C ALA A 475 38.08 -42.04 -2.30
N ILE A 476 38.88 -43.08 -2.03
CA ILE A 476 39.74 -43.71 -3.05
C ILE A 476 38.90 -44.31 -4.17
N THR A 477 37.84 -45.03 -3.81
CA THR A 477 36.91 -45.65 -4.77
C THR A 477 36.29 -44.60 -5.70
N ASN A 478 35.86 -43.47 -5.15
CA ASN A 478 35.26 -42.39 -5.91
C ASN A 478 36.28 -41.65 -6.79
N ALA A 479 37.52 -41.48 -6.34
CA ALA A 479 38.58 -40.88 -7.15
C ALA A 479 38.90 -41.74 -8.39
N VAL A 480 38.93 -43.07 -8.23
CA VAL A 480 39.10 -44.00 -9.35
C VAL A 480 37.92 -43.93 -10.32
N LYS A 481 36.67 -44.01 -9.81
CA LYS A 481 35.45 -43.89 -10.64
C LYS A 481 35.36 -42.56 -11.38
N GLY A 482 35.86 -41.49 -10.76
CA GLY A 482 35.85 -40.14 -11.32
C GLY A 482 36.85 -39.92 -12.45
N THR A 483 37.72 -40.90 -12.75
CA THR A 483 38.66 -40.80 -13.86
C THR A 483 37.92 -40.95 -15.19
N SER A 484 38.01 -39.95 -16.07
CA SER A 484 37.26 -39.90 -17.33
C SER A 484 37.47 -41.13 -18.23
N ALA A 485 38.69 -41.66 -18.29
CA ALA A 485 39.02 -42.88 -19.05
C ALA A 485 38.32 -44.15 -18.52
N LEU A 486 37.88 -44.14 -17.27
CA LEU A 486 37.17 -45.26 -16.61
C LEU A 486 35.66 -45.02 -16.50
N SER A 487 35.17 -43.88 -17.01
CA SER A 487 33.75 -43.54 -16.93
C SER A 487 32.88 -44.57 -17.67
N GLY A 488 31.83 -45.06 -17.02
CA GLY A 488 30.95 -46.10 -17.56
C GLY A 488 31.44 -47.54 -17.40
N LEU A 489 32.61 -47.76 -16.79
CA LEU A 489 33.10 -49.08 -16.39
C LEU A 489 32.78 -49.36 -14.92
N THR A 490 32.54 -50.63 -14.59
CA THR A 490 32.07 -51.02 -13.26
C THR A 490 33.19 -51.67 -12.43
N ILE A 491 33.37 -51.21 -11.19
CA ILE A 491 34.28 -51.85 -10.22
C ILE A 491 33.81 -53.29 -9.97
N ASP A 492 34.75 -54.20 -9.76
CA ASP A 492 34.61 -55.64 -9.59
C ASP A 492 34.24 -56.43 -10.85
N THR A 493 33.54 -55.81 -11.81
CA THR A 493 33.16 -56.44 -13.09
C THR A 493 34.15 -56.14 -14.21
N ASP A 494 34.49 -54.86 -14.41
CA ASP A 494 35.41 -54.42 -15.46
C ASP A 494 36.84 -54.23 -14.93
N TYR A 495 37.02 -53.77 -13.68
CA TYR A 495 38.32 -53.55 -13.04
C TYR A 495 38.27 -53.68 -11.50
N THR A 496 39.42 -53.76 -10.82
CA THR A 496 39.53 -53.79 -9.34
C THR A 496 40.56 -52.78 -8.82
N ILE A 497 40.45 -52.35 -7.55
CA ILE A 497 41.42 -51.48 -6.88
C ILE A 497 42.24 -52.30 -5.88
N GLU A 498 43.55 -52.42 -6.10
CA GLU A 498 44.46 -53.16 -5.23
C GLU A 498 44.96 -52.29 -4.08
N GLY A 499 45.11 -52.85 -2.86
CA GLY A 499 45.59 -52.15 -1.66
C GLY A 499 44.50 -51.58 -0.74
N LEU A 500 43.24 -51.49 -1.21
CA LEU A 500 42.11 -50.91 -0.46
C LEU A 500 41.81 -51.65 0.87
N ASN A 501 42.06 -52.96 0.91
CA ASN A 501 41.88 -53.84 2.05
C ASN A 501 42.94 -53.68 3.16
N GLN A 502 44.03 -52.95 2.90
CA GLN A 502 45.09 -52.70 3.89
C GLN A 502 44.78 -51.52 4.83
N ILE A 503 43.72 -50.78 4.54
CA ILE A 503 43.22 -49.69 5.39
C ILE A 503 42.45 -50.32 6.56
N VAL A 504 43.05 -50.33 7.74
CA VAL A 504 42.50 -50.91 8.97
C VAL A 504 42.50 -49.91 10.13
N VAL A 505 41.64 -50.16 11.13
CA VAL A 505 41.49 -49.30 12.32
C VAL A 505 42.81 -49.24 13.10
N GLY A 506 43.18 -48.05 13.58
CA GLY A 506 44.36 -47.83 14.43
C GLY A 506 45.61 -47.35 13.70
N LYS A 507 45.58 -47.19 12.38
CA LYS A 507 46.67 -46.58 11.60
C LYS A 507 46.70 -45.06 11.74
N THR A 508 47.89 -44.50 11.95
CA THR A 508 48.12 -43.06 12.01
C THR A 508 48.03 -42.40 10.63
N PRO A 509 47.77 -41.08 10.52
CA PRO A 509 47.78 -40.37 9.23
C PRO A 509 49.07 -40.56 8.42
N VAL A 510 50.22 -40.69 9.10
CA VAL A 510 51.53 -40.94 8.46
C VAL A 510 51.58 -42.34 7.84
N GLU A 511 51.11 -43.37 8.56
CA GLU A 511 51.05 -44.73 8.03
C GLU A 511 50.08 -44.87 6.86
N LEU A 512 48.93 -44.19 6.91
CA LEU A 512 47.95 -44.17 5.83
C LEU A 512 48.48 -43.47 4.59
N SER A 513 49.25 -42.38 4.76
CA SER A 513 49.86 -41.65 3.64
C SER A 513 50.95 -42.43 2.90
N ALA A 514 51.55 -43.42 3.57
CA ALA A 514 52.60 -44.27 2.98
C ALA A 514 52.06 -45.41 2.10
N MET A 515 50.75 -45.71 2.16
CA MET A 515 50.13 -46.83 1.42
C MET A 515 50.10 -46.58 -0.10
N LYS A 516 50.15 -47.67 -0.89
CA LYS A 516 50.15 -47.64 -2.36
C LYS A 516 49.00 -48.46 -2.94
N PHE A 517 48.36 -47.92 -3.97
CA PHE A 517 47.17 -48.48 -4.63
C PHE A 517 47.34 -48.54 -6.15
N SER A 518 46.67 -49.47 -6.83
CA SER A 518 46.63 -49.55 -8.31
C SER A 518 45.26 -50.04 -8.81
N VAL A 519 44.95 -49.80 -10.08
CA VAL A 519 43.71 -50.26 -10.73
C VAL A 519 44.03 -51.30 -11.80
N LYS A 520 43.42 -52.48 -11.70
CA LYS A 520 43.72 -53.64 -12.52
C LYS A 520 42.54 -54.14 -13.33
N ALA A 521 42.78 -54.47 -14.59
CA ALA A 521 41.76 -54.94 -15.53
C ALA A 521 41.14 -56.29 -15.13
N LYS A 522 39.82 -56.44 -15.35
CA LYS A 522 39.06 -57.71 -15.24
C LYS A 522 38.24 -58.06 -16.49
N SER A 523 37.86 -57.10 -17.33
CA SER A 523 37.12 -57.35 -18.58
C SER A 523 37.93 -57.07 -19.83
N THR A 524 37.51 -57.64 -20.97
CA THR A 524 38.12 -57.41 -22.29
C THR A 524 37.91 -56.00 -22.85
N LYS A 525 37.10 -55.16 -22.17
CA LYS A 525 36.89 -53.76 -22.53
C LYS A 525 38.12 -52.89 -22.24
N ILE A 526 39.04 -53.38 -21.41
CA ILE A 526 40.23 -52.67 -20.96
C ILE A 526 41.45 -53.59 -20.89
N ILE A 527 42.65 -53.02 -20.96
CA ILE A 527 43.92 -53.77 -20.88
C ILE A 527 44.91 -53.13 -19.90
N GLY A 528 45.70 -53.95 -19.20
CA GLY A 528 46.78 -53.51 -18.33
C GLY A 528 46.39 -53.20 -16.87
N GLU A 529 47.28 -52.47 -16.19
CA GLU A 529 47.13 -51.99 -14.80
C GLU A 529 47.70 -50.56 -14.71
N THR A 530 47.15 -49.72 -13.83
CA THR A 530 47.65 -48.34 -13.63
C THR A 530 48.94 -48.30 -12.81
N PRO A 531 49.78 -47.24 -12.95
CA PRO A 531 50.87 -46.99 -12.00
C PRO A 531 50.37 -46.89 -10.55
N LYS A 532 51.23 -47.28 -9.60
CA LYS A 532 50.89 -47.22 -8.16
C LYS A 532 50.77 -45.76 -7.69
N PHE A 533 49.64 -45.40 -7.09
CA PHE A 533 49.37 -44.09 -6.51
C PHE A 533 49.23 -44.16 -4.98
N SER A 534 49.37 -43.03 -4.29
CA SER A 534 49.18 -42.89 -2.83
C SER A 534 48.19 -41.77 -2.52
N VAL A 535 47.61 -41.81 -1.33
CA VAL A 535 46.72 -40.75 -0.81
C VAL A 535 47.50 -39.90 0.18
N ASN A 536 47.30 -38.59 0.16
CA ASN A 536 47.85 -37.70 1.17
C ASN A 536 46.86 -37.55 2.33
N VAL A 537 47.26 -37.85 3.57
CA VAL A 537 46.38 -37.80 4.75
C VAL A 537 46.93 -36.83 5.81
N THR A 538 46.14 -35.83 6.20
CA THR A 538 46.52 -34.79 7.17
C THR A 538 45.64 -34.80 8.42
N LYS A 539 46.12 -34.17 9.51
CA LYS A 539 45.41 -34.04 10.79
C LYS A 539 44.65 -32.71 10.85
N ALA A 540 43.38 -32.72 11.27
CA ALA A 540 42.58 -31.50 11.43
C ALA A 540 42.87 -30.77 12.77
N ALA A 541 42.79 -29.44 12.77
CA ALA A 541 42.73 -28.58 13.97
C ALA A 541 41.39 -27.84 13.99
N VAL A 542 40.50 -28.06 14.97
CA VAL A 542 39.19 -27.36 15.02
C VAL A 542 38.65 -27.21 16.46
N ALA A 543 38.56 -25.98 16.95
CA ALA A 543 37.79 -25.59 18.13
C ALA A 543 37.02 -24.28 17.82
N VAL A 544 35.84 -24.09 18.42
CA VAL A 544 35.02 -22.87 18.24
C VAL A 544 35.63 -21.71 19.03
N ASP A 545 36.05 -20.64 18.34
CA ASP A 545 36.61 -19.43 18.98
C ASP A 545 35.51 -18.53 19.56
N LEU A 546 35.35 -18.58 20.88
CA LEU A 546 34.33 -17.84 21.62
C LEU A 546 34.56 -16.32 21.60
N THR A 547 35.77 -15.84 21.28
CA THR A 547 36.04 -14.38 21.21
C THR A 547 35.25 -13.69 20.08
N LYS A 548 34.76 -14.46 19.11
CA LYS A 548 34.02 -13.99 17.92
C LYS A 548 32.52 -14.23 18.02
N VAL A 549 32.03 -14.79 19.12
CA VAL A 549 30.62 -15.09 19.33
C VAL A 549 29.87 -13.83 19.77
N THR A 550 28.79 -13.50 19.05
CA THR A 550 27.91 -12.36 19.38
C THR A 550 26.64 -12.88 20.06
N ILE A 551 26.28 -12.32 21.21
CA ILE A 551 25.09 -12.70 21.99
C ILE A 551 24.17 -11.49 22.10
N THR A 552 22.90 -11.67 21.75
CA THR A 552 21.88 -10.63 21.90
C THR A 552 21.07 -10.89 23.16
N VAL A 553 21.17 -9.99 24.14
CA VAL A 553 20.46 -10.11 25.42
C VAL A 553 19.11 -9.38 25.34
N PRO A 554 17.98 -10.03 25.65
CA PRO A 554 16.67 -9.39 25.62
C PRO A 554 16.49 -8.37 26.75
N THR A 555 15.80 -7.25 26.47
CA THR A 555 15.43 -6.24 27.47
C THR A 555 14.38 -6.81 28.42
N GLN A 556 14.59 -6.66 29.73
CA GLN A 556 13.65 -7.09 30.77
C GLN A 556 13.05 -5.88 31.50
N THR A 557 11.76 -5.97 31.81
CA THR A 557 10.98 -4.90 32.45
C THR A 557 10.48 -5.37 33.82
N ILE A 558 10.80 -4.63 34.88
CA ILE A 558 10.46 -4.99 36.27
C ILE A 558 9.48 -3.96 36.87
N PRO A 559 8.36 -4.38 37.52
CA PRO A 559 7.41 -3.49 38.19
C PRO A 559 7.99 -2.83 39.46
N GLY A 560 7.68 -1.54 39.72
CA GLY A 560 8.36 -0.71 40.71
C GLY A 560 8.10 -0.95 42.22
N ASP A 561 9.20 -0.81 42.98
CA ASP A 561 9.40 -0.37 44.39
C ASP A 561 9.34 -1.33 45.60
N LYS A 562 9.35 -2.66 45.46
CA LYS A 562 9.82 -3.56 46.55
C LYS A 562 10.67 -4.72 46.03
N SER A 563 11.64 -5.16 46.85
CA SER A 563 12.63 -6.19 46.51
C SER A 563 11.97 -7.45 45.94
N VAL A 564 12.49 -7.94 44.83
CA VAL A 564 11.87 -9.03 44.10
C VAL A 564 12.65 -10.32 44.29
N ALA A 565 12.12 -11.21 45.13
CA ALA A 565 12.60 -12.58 45.20
C ALA A 565 12.20 -13.40 43.96
N GLY A 566 11.17 -12.97 43.21
CA GLY A 566 10.66 -13.66 42.02
C GLY A 566 11.35 -13.33 40.69
N ASP A 567 12.01 -12.16 40.56
CA ASP A 567 12.47 -11.67 39.25
C ASP A 567 13.95 -11.99 38.95
N VAL A 568 14.72 -12.38 39.97
CA VAL A 568 16.14 -12.75 39.83
C VAL A 568 16.29 -14.05 39.03
N THR A 569 15.49 -15.06 39.35
CA THR A 569 15.51 -16.36 38.66
C THR A 569 15.04 -16.22 37.21
N ALA A 570 14.04 -15.37 36.95
CA ALA A 570 13.56 -15.09 35.60
C ALA A 570 14.65 -14.44 34.73
N LEU A 571 15.43 -13.52 35.29
CA LEU A 571 16.55 -12.87 34.59
C LEU A 571 17.70 -13.86 34.28
N GLN A 572 18.08 -14.71 35.24
CA GLN A 572 19.09 -15.76 35.03
C GLN A 572 18.69 -16.77 33.95
N ILE A 573 17.42 -17.19 33.94
CA ILE A 573 16.87 -18.09 32.92
C ILE A 573 16.89 -17.42 31.53
N ALA A 574 16.49 -16.15 31.44
CA ALA A 574 16.47 -15.42 30.18
C ALA A 574 17.87 -15.29 29.55
N ILE A 575 18.89 -14.98 30.35
CA ILE A 575 20.28 -14.92 29.89
C ILE A 575 20.75 -16.29 29.43
N THR A 576 20.47 -17.34 30.21
CA THR A 576 20.84 -18.72 29.86
C THR A 576 20.22 -19.15 28.53
N ASN A 577 18.96 -18.82 28.30
CA ASN A 577 18.27 -19.14 27.05
C ASN A 577 18.79 -18.32 25.86
N ALA A 578 19.16 -17.05 26.05
CA ALA A 578 19.78 -16.23 25.00
C ALA A 578 21.14 -16.80 24.56
N VAL A 579 21.96 -17.26 25.50
CA VAL A 579 23.24 -17.92 25.18
C VAL A 579 23.00 -19.24 24.46
N LYS A 580 22.09 -20.10 24.94
CA LYS A 580 21.74 -21.37 24.27
C LYS A 580 21.19 -21.19 22.85
N GLY A 581 20.47 -20.09 22.61
CA GLY A 581 19.88 -19.77 21.31
C GLY A 581 20.87 -19.25 20.26
N THR A 582 22.15 -19.08 20.60
CA THR A 582 23.16 -18.55 19.67
C THR A 582 23.62 -19.64 18.70
N SER A 583 23.43 -19.43 17.41
CA SER A 583 23.74 -20.41 16.35
C SER A 583 25.21 -20.85 16.34
N ALA A 584 26.15 -19.96 16.66
CA ALA A 584 27.58 -20.29 16.75
C ALA A 584 27.93 -21.28 17.88
N LEU A 585 27.03 -21.44 18.86
CA LEU A 585 27.17 -22.38 19.98
C LEU A 585 26.32 -23.65 19.77
N SER A 586 25.63 -23.78 18.63
CA SER A 586 24.77 -24.94 18.37
C SER A 586 25.59 -26.23 18.35
N GLY A 587 25.23 -27.20 19.18
CA GLY A 587 25.97 -28.47 19.33
C GLY A 587 27.04 -28.46 20.42
N LEU A 588 27.24 -27.34 21.13
CA LEU A 588 28.01 -27.28 22.37
C LEU A 588 27.08 -27.36 23.59
N THR A 589 27.56 -27.99 24.66
CA THR A 589 26.78 -28.21 25.89
C THR A 589 27.23 -27.28 27.01
N ILE A 590 26.29 -26.59 27.68
CA ILE A 590 26.60 -25.78 28.89
C ILE A 590 27.17 -26.68 29.99
N ASP A 591 28.11 -26.14 30.75
CA ASP A 591 28.90 -26.78 31.82
C ASP A 591 29.92 -27.82 31.35
N THR A 592 29.68 -28.48 30.21
CA THR A 592 30.60 -29.48 29.63
C THR A 592 31.56 -28.85 28.62
N ASP A 593 31.06 -28.06 27.67
CA ASP A 593 31.84 -27.43 26.61
C ASP A 593 32.13 -25.95 26.90
N TYR A 594 31.23 -25.25 27.60
CA TYR A 594 31.39 -23.85 28.00
C TYR A 594 30.55 -23.49 29.23
N THR A 595 30.87 -22.41 29.94
CA THR A 595 30.07 -21.87 31.07
C THR A 595 29.76 -20.39 30.93
N ILE A 596 28.69 -19.94 31.57
CA ILE A 596 28.33 -18.53 31.68
C ILE A 596 28.83 -18.01 33.04
N GLU A 597 29.83 -17.14 33.03
CA GLU A 597 30.38 -16.53 34.25
C GLU A 597 29.66 -15.20 34.57
N GLY A 598 29.47 -14.93 35.86
CA GLY A 598 28.84 -13.70 36.37
C GLY A 598 27.38 -13.85 36.83
N LEU A 599 26.63 -14.85 36.37
CA LEU A 599 25.20 -15.02 36.71
C LEU A 599 24.90 -15.05 38.23
N ASN A 600 25.87 -15.46 39.03
CA ASN A 600 25.81 -15.50 40.49
C ASN A 600 25.78 -14.12 41.17
N GLN A 601 26.13 -13.04 40.47
CA GLN A 601 26.05 -11.68 41.00
C GLN A 601 24.62 -11.10 40.96
N ILE A 602 23.70 -11.78 40.26
CA ILE A 602 22.28 -11.45 40.25
C ILE A 602 21.66 -12.06 41.52
N VAL A 603 21.50 -11.25 42.57
CA VAL A 603 20.99 -11.68 43.89
C VAL A 603 19.76 -10.89 44.33
N VAL A 604 18.93 -11.52 45.16
CA VAL A 604 17.70 -10.93 45.70
C VAL A 604 18.03 -9.69 46.54
N GLY A 605 17.27 -8.61 46.35
CA GLY A 605 17.44 -7.35 47.08
C GLY A 605 18.13 -6.23 46.30
N LYS A 606 18.64 -6.50 45.09
CA LYS A 606 19.23 -5.49 44.21
C LYS A 606 18.18 -4.62 43.52
N THR A 607 18.45 -3.33 43.44
CA THR A 607 17.60 -2.35 42.73
C THR A 607 17.73 -2.49 41.21
N PRO A 608 16.74 -2.04 40.41
CA PRO A 608 16.84 -2.06 38.95
C PRO A 608 18.09 -1.34 38.41
N VAL A 609 18.55 -0.29 39.09
CA VAL A 609 19.78 0.45 38.74
C VAL A 609 21.02 -0.44 38.94
N GLU A 610 21.11 -1.16 40.05
CA GLU A 610 22.21 -2.11 40.28
C GLU A 610 22.17 -3.28 39.30
N LEU A 611 20.99 -3.81 38.97
CA LEU A 611 20.84 -4.88 37.99
C LEU A 611 21.16 -4.42 36.56
N SER A 612 20.91 -3.16 36.22
CA SER A 612 21.27 -2.55 34.93
C SER A 612 22.78 -2.32 34.74
N SER A 613 23.58 -2.54 35.78
CA SER A 613 25.04 -2.36 35.77
C SER A 613 25.83 -3.68 35.70
N PHE A 614 25.14 -4.82 35.75
CA PHE A 614 25.72 -6.16 35.78
C PHE A 614 26.23 -6.63 34.40
N GLU A 615 27.34 -7.39 34.41
CA GLU A 615 27.97 -7.96 33.22
C GLU A 615 28.21 -9.48 33.36
N PHE A 616 28.03 -10.23 32.26
CA PHE A 616 28.36 -11.67 32.19
C PHE A 616 29.22 -12.00 30.97
N SER A 617 29.93 -13.13 30.99
CA SER A 617 30.69 -13.66 29.84
C SER A 617 30.45 -15.17 29.65
N VAL A 618 30.84 -15.70 28.49
CA VAL A 618 30.80 -17.13 28.17
C VAL A 618 32.22 -17.63 27.95
N LYS A 619 32.61 -18.67 28.69
CA LYS A 619 33.99 -19.17 28.76
C LYS A 619 34.08 -20.63 28.39
N ALA A 620 35.07 -20.98 27.58
CA ALA A 620 35.29 -22.36 27.15
C ALA A 620 35.69 -23.27 28.32
N LYS A 621 35.22 -24.52 28.28
CA LYS A 621 35.58 -25.58 29.23
C LYS A 621 36.07 -26.88 28.58
N SER A 622 35.84 -27.08 27.28
CA SER A 622 36.32 -28.26 26.55
C SER A 622 37.13 -27.88 25.32
N VAL A 623 37.85 -28.85 24.77
CA VAL A 623 38.61 -28.71 23.51
C VAL A 623 37.75 -28.40 22.29
N LYS A 624 36.41 -28.47 22.40
CA LYS A 624 35.47 -28.10 21.33
C LYS A 624 35.28 -26.59 21.23
N ALA A 625 35.68 -25.81 22.24
CA ALA A 625 35.61 -24.35 22.25
C ALA A 625 36.92 -23.74 22.81
N THR A 626 37.28 -22.53 22.39
CA THR A 626 38.48 -21.84 22.86
C THR A 626 38.19 -20.37 23.11
N GLY A 627 38.83 -19.79 24.11
CA GLY A 627 38.69 -18.38 24.46
C GLY A 627 37.50 -18.08 25.37
N GLU A 628 37.23 -16.78 25.54
CA GLU A 628 36.14 -16.24 26.35
C GLU A 628 35.50 -15.10 25.57
N THR A 629 34.17 -14.98 25.62
CA THR A 629 33.47 -13.86 24.96
C THR A 629 33.80 -12.55 25.66
N PRO A 630 33.66 -11.40 24.97
CA PRO A 630 33.57 -10.10 25.63
C PRO A 630 32.48 -10.08 26.70
N LYS A 631 32.61 -9.19 27.69
CA LYS A 631 31.59 -9.00 28.72
C LYS A 631 30.33 -8.36 28.13
N PHE A 632 29.17 -8.92 28.44
CA PHE A 632 27.86 -8.45 28.01
C PHE A 632 27.13 -7.79 29.16
N LYS A 633 26.66 -6.56 28.94
CA LYS A 633 25.88 -5.79 29.92
C LYS A 633 24.38 -6.02 29.72
N VAL A 634 23.65 -6.20 30.82
CA VAL A 634 22.19 -6.37 30.79
C VAL A 634 21.50 -5.03 31.04
N ASN A 635 20.63 -4.61 30.11
CA ASN A 635 19.83 -3.40 30.28
C ASN A 635 18.50 -3.72 30.96
N VAL A 636 18.37 -3.29 32.22
CA VAL A 636 17.14 -3.43 33.03
C VAL A 636 16.51 -2.06 33.20
N THR A 637 15.22 -1.94 32.89
CA THR A 637 14.48 -0.67 32.98
C THR A 637 13.35 -0.77 34.01
N LYS A 638 13.22 0.26 34.84
CA LYS A 638 12.09 0.41 35.78
C LYS A 638 10.87 0.85 34.98
N LYS A 639 9.73 0.19 35.18
CA LYS A 639 8.44 0.61 34.61
C LYS A 639 7.66 1.46 35.61
#